data_AF-A0A350WXH7-F1
#
_entry.id   AF-A0A350WXH7-F1
#
_cell.length_a   1.000
_cell.length_b   1.000
_cell.length_c   1.000
_cell.angle_alpha   90.00
_cell.angle_beta   90.00
_cell.angle_gamma   90.00
#
_symmetry.space_group_name_H-M   'P 1'
#
loop_
_entity.id
_entity.type
_entity.pdbx_description
1 polymer ?
#
loop_
_entity_poly.entity_id
_entity_poly.type
_entity_poly.pdbx_seq_one_letter_code
_entity_poly.pdbx_strand_id
1 'polypeptide(L)'
;MRPPALEKMGYYETSINVAQLLKTYFKPADSGRLLDPCAGEGTAASILANALHCQSWGAELSPARAALAAEKMDRLFNTPWQTCYLTSESITLLFLNPPYSHDRLGDQKRLELEFLKSTTPKLVRGGVLVYIVPHPLLSDLDVASHLAGYYENIRIYRYPETGFNQVVVLATKRVKYKIPSHEEIYQVQAWADVEPPMLVEVEEPLYTLLPATDKGSGGQPIRFSRMDWQPEEIVDATQKRGLHSSKEWLDLLNPTRGLGELKQPVMPLKKGHIAMLMASGMMGTLRLTDEDGKPMLVKGRVVKVTEKVEENTDKKGNVTSEIFRDRFVSTVAILRQSGIEIIDTVDPLSKFMHKYGDQIGAHILSTYRPLYNFDPTPEETAILDTLGTKRKPLPGQEKPGLLPTQRHIAAGVARAIMKHGVGNVQGEMGAGKSITGAAIMELLNAYPAIVLCPPHLVPKWIREIEETIPGARAMELKRIGRNADDPSDVNDVSRFLKLYEAGELGQRAVAVIAHTSAKYGAGWEHAVTCKRFVDDEDGRVFEALACPTCGSLIQINLPGGFTKVATSLEDLGDKRRFCEVEINGYELDDKGRLVQDENRKPIWGKRICGTPLFQFTGRRWAIAEYIAKQARGTFKLLIADECHELAAKASDRGIAFHQLVASTKYTLTLTGTFFGGRSTSIFWLLHRLNASVRKDFAFNDEKRWARLYGVLEMTRKSKRATEDGDEDGFTGNRRYQNQAKEQPGISPAIVNRLLDTTVFLSLKDLGLALPHYAEEVVTLTMTDEQGGQYRSMAKKLRDLAIKNRRYLSTWLQWTLARPNSAFRDEVVEVDEVNQKGEVIRRKELMELPAVVDDETMPKESWLVDFCRAERQQGRKVLIYLRQTGTRDIQDRILKILRDGGVRAEVLSSGVNPRKREEWIARRVIGLDALVVNPKLVATGLDLIAFSSVVFLEIEYSLVRRMTA
;
A
#
# COMPACT_ATOMS: atom_id res chain seq x y z
N MET A 1 3.54 37.67 -51.75
CA MET A 1 3.00 36.45 -52.41
C MET A 1 1.84 36.88 -53.31
N ARG A 2 1.70 36.37 -54.55
CA ARG A 2 0.52 36.68 -55.39
C ARG A 2 -0.75 36.08 -54.75
N PRO A 3 -1.93 36.72 -54.85
CA PRO A 3 -3.18 36.26 -54.21
C PRO A 3 -3.55 34.76 -54.42
N PRO A 4 -3.30 34.12 -55.58
CA PRO A 4 -3.63 32.70 -55.79
C PRO A 4 -2.79 31.70 -54.96
N ALA A 5 -1.58 32.09 -54.53
CA ALA A 5 -0.72 31.25 -53.69
C ALA A 5 -1.15 31.26 -52.21
N LEU A 6 -1.91 32.29 -51.81
CA LEU A 6 -2.53 32.40 -50.48
C LEU A 6 -3.74 31.47 -50.34
N GLU A 7 -4.56 31.31 -51.39
CA GLU A 7 -5.69 30.37 -51.42
C GLU A 7 -5.25 28.89 -51.35
N LYS A 8 -4.04 28.58 -51.84
CA LYS A 8 -3.48 27.22 -51.78
C LYS A 8 -2.69 26.91 -50.50
N MET A 9 -2.54 27.86 -49.57
CA MET A 9 -1.65 27.74 -48.40
C MET A 9 -0.21 27.31 -48.77
N GLY A 10 0.31 27.71 -49.94
CA GLY A 10 1.64 27.27 -50.40
C GLY A 10 1.73 25.79 -50.81
N TYR A 11 0.61 25.10 -51.04
CA TYR A 11 0.54 23.72 -51.53
C TYR A 11 0.96 23.63 -53.00
N TYR A 12 2.03 22.88 -53.26
CA TYR A 12 2.49 22.46 -54.59
C TYR A 12 2.53 20.94 -54.62
N GLU A 13 1.56 20.32 -55.29
CA GLU A 13 1.47 18.86 -55.35
C GLU A 13 2.67 18.25 -56.08
N THR A 14 3.29 17.22 -55.49
CA THR A 14 4.24 16.38 -56.24
C THR A 14 3.44 15.48 -57.17
N SER A 15 3.72 15.58 -58.46
CA SER A 15 3.02 14.84 -59.49
C SER A 15 3.25 13.34 -59.37
N ILE A 16 2.24 12.58 -59.78
CA ILE A 16 2.29 11.12 -59.75
C ILE A 16 3.47 10.60 -60.57
N ASN A 17 3.76 11.23 -61.71
CA ASN A 17 4.89 10.86 -62.56
C ASN A 17 6.22 10.95 -61.80
N VAL A 18 6.46 12.05 -61.07
CA VAL A 18 7.68 12.21 -60.27
C VAL A 18 7.77 11.19 -59.15
N ALA A 19 6.65 10.90 -58.48
CA ALA A 19 6.62 9.85 -57.46
C ALA A 19 6.89 8.44 -58.03
N GLN A 20 6.51 8.16 -59.29
CA GLN A 20 6.85 6.90 -59.96
C GLN A 20 8.32 6.83 -60.35
N LEU A 21 8.87 7.89 -60.95
CA LEU A 21 10.28 7.97 -61.31
C LEU A 21 11.18 7.81 -60.07
N LEU A 22 10.85 8.47 -58.97
CA LEU A 22 11.63 8.41 -57.74
C LEU A 22 11.77 6.98 -57.18
N LYS A 23 10.84 6.07 -57.43
CA LYS A 23 10.95 4.67 -56.96
C LYS A 23 12.17 3.96 -57.49
N THR A 24 12.55 4.22 -58.75
CA THR A 24 13.67 3.51 -59.39
C THR A 24 15.02 3.93 -58.82
N TYR A 25 15.09 5.08 -58.14
CA TYR A 25 16.32 5.58 -57.54
C TYR A 25 16.69 4.90 -56.21
N PHE A 26 15.78 4.14 -55.60
CA PHE A 26 15.98 3.53 -54.28
C PHE A 26 15.85 2.01 -54.34
N LYS A 27 16.81 1.30 -53.76
CA LYS A 27 16.63 -0.10 -53.41
C LYS A 27 15.63 -0.19 -52.23
N PRO A 28 14.51 -0.94 -52.35
CA PRO A 28 13.53 -1.09 -51.27
C PRO A 28 14.15 -1.60 -49.97
N ALA A 29 13.59 -1.18 -48.83
CA ALA A 29 13.98 -1.68 -47.52
C ALA A 29 13.21 -2.98 -47.16
N ASP A 30 13.69 -3.75 -46.18
CA ASP A 30 12.91 -4.87 -45.63
C ASP A 30 11.66 -4.38 -44.87
N SER A 31 11.80 -3.25 -44.17
CA SER A 31 10.71 -2.55 -43.48
C SER A 31 11.15 -1.13 -43.16
N GLY A 32 10.82 -0.10 -43.95
CA GLY A 32 11.26 1.29 -43.73
C GLY A 32 10.23 2.21 -43.07
N ARG A 33 10.59 3.47 -42.83
CA ARG A 33 9.64 4.55 -42.46
C ARG A 33 9.91 5.78 -43.30
N LEU A 34 8.87 6.25 -43.99
CA LEU A 34 8.86 7.47 -44.78
C LEU A 34 8.20 8.57 -43.96
N LEU A 35 8.80 9.77 -43.92
CA LEU A 35 8.18 10.97 -43.36
C LEU A 35 7.90 11.98 -44.45
N ASP A 36 6.65 12.44 -44.53
CA ASP A 36 6.24 13.64 -45.26
C ASP A 36 5.65 14.67 -44.28
N PRO A 37 6.44 15.67 -43.87
CA PRO A 37 6.00 16.68 -42.90
C PRO A 37 5.04 17.73 -43.51
N CYS A 38 4.80 17.69 -44.82
CA CYS A 38 3.86 18.56 -45.53
C CYS A 38 3.08 17.73 -46.56
N ALA A 39 2.31 16.76 -46.05
CA ALA A 39 1.81 15.63 -46.84
C ALA A 39 0.83 16.02 -47.96
N GLY A 40 0.15 17.17 -47.86
CA GLY A 40 -0.91 17.50 -48.79
C GLY A 40 -1.99 16.44 -48.79
N GLU A 41 -2.32 15.88 -49.95
CA GLU A 41 -3.26 14.76 -50.10
C GLU A 41 -2.62 13.36 -49.90
N GLY A 42 -1.33 13.28 -49.56
CA GLY A 42 -0.61 12.04 -49.26
C GLY A 42 -0.32 11.13 -50.45
N THR A 43 -0.75 11.49 -51.66
CA THR A 43 -0.66 10.64 -52.86
C THR A 43 0.79 10.23 -53.19
N ALA A 44 1.71 11.19 -53.32
CA ALA A 44 3.10 10.93 -53.66
C ALA A 44 3.83 10.12 -52.56
N ALA A 45 3.64 10.48 -51.29
CA ALA A 45 4.20 9.78 -50.14
C ALA A 45 3.72 8.33 -50.05
N SER A 46 2.42 8.08 -50.29
CA SER A 46 1.84 6.73 -50.30
C SER A 46 2.38 5.89 -51.46
N ILE A 47 2.47 6.47 -52.66
CA ILE A 47 3.06 5.82 -53.84
C ILE A 47 4.50 5.36 -53.58
N LEU A 48 5.33 6.23 -53.00
CA LEU A 48 6.71 5.92 -52.65
C LEU A 48 6.81 4.91 -51.51
N ALA A 49 6.05 5.10 -50.44
CA ALA A 49 6.08 4.23 -49.27
C ALA A 49 5.72 2.79 -49.63
N ASN A 50 4.67 2.59 -50.43
CA ASN A 50 4.25 1.26 -50.88
C ASN A 50 5.32 0.57 -51.74
N ALA A 51 5.91 1.29 -52.70
CA ALA A 51 6.92 0.71 -53.59
C ALA A 51 8.25 0.40 -52.88
N LEU A 52 8.56 1.12 -51.80
CA LEU A 52 9.83 1.05 -51.09
C LEU A 52 9.73 0.28 -49.77
N HIS A 53 8.57 -0.35 -49.51
CA HIS A 53 8.25 -1.11 -48.30
C HIS A 53 8.43 -0.29 -47.02
N CYS A 54 7.96 0.95 -47.02
CA CYS A 54 8.00 1.87 -45.89
C CYS A 54 6.61 2.11 -45.31
N GLN A 55 6.54 2.36 -44.00
CA GLN A 55 5.36 2.98 -43.39
C GLN A 55 5.36 4.49 -43.67
N SER A 56 4.27 5.05 -44.19
CA SER A 56 4.15 6.48 -44.51
C SER A 56 3.60 7.28 -43.34
N TRP A 57 4.42 8.17 -42.77
CA TRP A 57 4.05 9.05 -41.67
C TRP A 57 4.04 10.51 -42.14
N GLY A 58 3.14 11.34 -41.63
CA GLY A 58 3.13 12.74 -42.02
C GLY A 58 2.26 13.68 -41.19
N ALA A 59 2.31 14.94 -41.57
CA ALA A 59 1.46 16.00 -41.02
C ALA A 59 0.89 16.85 -42.18
N GLU A 60 -0.35 17.29 -42.05
CA GLU A 60 -0.99 18.20 -43.01
C GLU A 60 -1.80 19.27 -42.27
N LEU A 61 -1.59 20.52 -42.64
CA LEU A 61 -2.24 21.68 -42.03
C LEU A 61 -3.73 21.77 -42.38
N SER A 62 -4.10 21.55 -43.65
CA SER A 62 -5.49 21.70 -44.10
C SER A 62 -6.35 20.49 -43.68
N PRO A 63 -7.47 20.70 -42.97
CA PRO A 63 -8.38 19.61 -42.60
C PRO A 63 -8.88 18.78 -43.78
N ALA A 64 -9.21 19.43 -44.91
CA ALA A 64 -9.73 18.75 -46.09
C ALA A 64 -8.69 17.82 -46.74
N ARG A 65 -7.44 18.29 -46.87
CA ARG A 65 -6.35 17.47 -47.44
C ARG A 65 -5.87 16.42 -46.46
N ALA A 66 -5.84 16.73 -45.17
CA ALA A 66 -5.47 15.77 -44.15
C ALA A 66 -6.45 14.58 -44.11
N ALA A 67 -7.75 14.81 -44.34
CA ALA A 67 -8.72 13.73 -44.47
C ALA A 67 -8.37 12.79 -45.64
N LEU A 68 -8.06 13.35 -46.82
CA LEU A 68 -7.65 12.57 -47.99
C LEU A 68 -6.32 11.83 -47.79
N ALA A 69 -5.35 12.46 -47.13
CA ALA A 69 -4.06 11.85 -46.84
C ALA A 69 -4.18 10.73 -45.80
N ALA A 70 -5.07 10.85 -44.81
CA ALA A 70 -5.30 9.83 -43.79
C ALA A 70 -5.91 8.53 -44.36
N GLU A 71 -6.59 8.60 -45.52
CA GLU A 71 -7.07 7.41 -46.24
C GLU A 71 -5.94 6.66 -46.97
N LYS A 72 -4.83 7.34 -47.29
CA LYS A 72 -3.74 6.80 -48.13
C LYS A 72 -2.46 6.51 -47.36
N MET A 73 -2.29 7.08 -46.16
CA MET A 73 -1.07 6.99 -45.35
C MET A 73 -1.29 6.25 -44.03
N ASP A 74 -0.30 5.47 -43.59
CA ASP A 74 -0.36 4.71 -42.33
C ASP A 74 -0.58 5.57 -41.08
N ARG A 75 0.01 6.78 -41.05
CA ARG A 75 -0.09 7.66 -39.87
C ARG A 75 0.00 9.14 -40.24
N LEU A 76 -1.10 9.86 -40.06
CA LEU A 76 -1.17 11.29 -40.35
C LEU A 76 -1.75 12.07 -39.16
N PHE A 77 -1.21 13.26 -38.90
CA PHE A 77 -1.85 14.25 -38.01
C PHE A 77 -2.32 15.47 -38.79
N ASN A 78 -3.57 15.88 -38.57
CA ASN A 78 -4.07 17.18 -39.01
C ASN A 78 -3.59 18.28 -38.05
N THR A 79 -2.46 18.92 -38.38
CA THR A 79 -1.79 19.93 -37.57
C THR A 79 -0.56 20.48 -38.32
N PRO A 80 -0.04 21.69 -38.00
CA PRO A 80 1.26 22.13 -38.49
C PRO A 80 2.38 21.17 -38.06
N TRP A 81 3.40 20.97 -38.90
CA TRP A 81 4.56 20.15 -38.53
C TRP A 81 5.27 20.66 -37.27
N GLN A 82 5.28 21.98 -37.04
CA GLN A 82 5.92 22.63 -35.91
C GLN A 82 5.37 22.20 -34.55
N THR A 83 4.11 21.75 -34.49
CA THR A 83 3.47 21.25 -33.27
C THR A 83 3.50 19.72 -33.18
N CYS A 84 4.13 19.05 -34.15
CA CYS A 84 4.37 17.61 -34.11
C CYS A 84 5.64 17.29 -33.32
N TYR A 85 5.52 16.33 -32.40
CA TYR A 85 6.67 15.66 -31.80
C TYR A 85 6.92 14.34 -32.51
N LEU A 86 8.13 14.18 -33.04
CA LEU A 86 8.65 12.91 -33.55
C LEU A 86 10.00 12.59 -32.89
N THR A 87 10.17 11.37 -32.37
CA THR A 87 11.45 10.91 -31.83
C THR A 87 12.56 11.03 -32.89
N SER A 88 13.71 11.61 -32.55
CA SER A 88 14.83 11.76 -33.48
C SER A 88 15.41 10.41 -33.94
N GLU A 89 16.02 10.37 -35.13
CA GLU A 89 16.57 9.16 -35.76
C GLU A 89 15.56 7.98 -35.80
N SER A 90 14.34 8.25 -36.28
CA SER A 90 13.25 7.25 -36.38
C SER A 90 12.76 6.98 -37.82
N ILE A 91 13.13 7.83 -38.76
CA ILE A 91 12.71 7.82 -40.17
C ILE A 91 13.87 7.37 -41.05
N THR A 92 13.62 6.55 -42.07
CA THR A 92 14.65 6.05 -42.99
C THR A 92 14.63 6.76 -44.35
N LEU A 93 13.48 7.30 -44.75
CA LEU A 93 13.30 8.12 -45.95
C LEU A 93 12.57 9.43 -45.60
N LEU A 94 13.23 10.56 -45.77
CA LEU A 94 12.62 11.88 -45.59
C LEU A 94 12.16 12.40 -46.96
N PHE A 95 10.86 12.39 -47.20
CA PHE A 95 10.25 12.95 -48.39
C PHE A 95 9.77 14.37 -48.07
N LEU A 96 10.49 15.36 -48.58
CA LEU A 96 10.36 16.75 -48.17
C LEU A 96 10.05 17.66 -49.35
N ASN A 97 8.78 18.03 -49.48
CA ASN A 97 8.28 19.04 -50.41
C ASN A 97 7.67 20.20 -49.61
N PRO A 98 8.51 21.12 -49.08
CA PRO A 98 8.04 22.17 -48.19
C PRO A 98 7.29 23.28 -48.95
N PRO A 99 6.46 24.09 -48.27
CA PRO A 99 5.81 25.23 -48.88
C PRO A 99 6.81 26.33 -49.25
N TYR A 100 6.67 26.91 -50.45
CA TYR A 100 7.55 27.99 -50.94
C TYR A 100 7.10 29.35 -50.43
N SER A 101 7.48 29.68 -49.18
CA SER A 101 7.10 30.92 -48.51
C SER A 101 8.10 31.30 -47.41
N HIS A 102 7.95 32.52 -46.90
CA HIS A 102 8.56 32.95 -45.64
C HIS A 102 7.56 32.80 -44.51
N ASP A 103 8.05 32.53 -43.30
CA ASP A 103 7.27 32.65 -42.08
C ASP A 103 6.80 34.12 -41.92
N ARG A 104 5.50 34.31 -41.67
CA ARG A 104 4.90 35.65 -41.52
C ARG A 104 4.76 36.09 -40.07
N LEU A 105 4.91 35.16 -39.12
CA LEU A 105 4.64 35.38 -37.70
C LEU A 105 5.92 35.37 -36.83
N GLY A 106 7.07 34.94 -37.37
CA GLY A 106 8.38 34.92 -36.71
C GLY A 106 9.47 35.71 -37.44
N ASP A 107 10.71 35.19 -37.43
CA ASP A 107 11.95 35.83 -37.93
C ASP A 107 12.00 36.09 -39.46
N GLN A 108 10.88 35.95 -40.19
CA GLN A 108 10.82 35.99 -41.65
C GLN A 108 11.75 35.00 -42.36
N LYS A 109 12.11 33.90 -41.71
CA LYS A 109 12.93 32.82 -42.31
C LYS A 109 12.13 32.05 -43.37
N ARG A 110 12.84 31.49 -44.35
CA ARG A 110 12.26 30.65 -45.42
C ARG A 110 11.76 29.32 -44.85
N LEU A 111 10.51 28.95 -45.16
CA LEU A 111 9.91 27.71 -44.67
C LEU A 111 10.63 26.48 -45.22
N GLU A 112 11.18 26.55 -46.44
CA GLU A 112 11.93 25.45 -47.03
C GLU A 112 13.12 25.05 -46.14
N LEU A 113 13.87 26.05 -45.65
CA LEU A 113 14.98 25.87 -44.73
C LEU A 113 14.54 25.40 -43.34
N GLU A 114 13.44 25.93 -42.82
CA GLU A 114 12.90 25.57 -41.49
C GLU A 114 12.47 24.10 -41.45
N PHE A 115 11.76 23.65 -42.49
CA PHE A 115 11.37 22.24 -42.62
C PHE A 115 12.59 21.35 -42.77
N LEU A 116 13.59 21.73 -43.57
CA LEU A 116 14.84 20.97 -43.69
C LEU A 116 15.57 20.86 -42.34
N LYS A 117 15.71 21.97 -41.60
CA LYS A 117 16.36 22.00 -40.28
C LYS A 117 15.62 21.19 -39.22
N SER A 118 14.29 21.28 -39.16
CA SER A 118 13.47 20.60 -38.15
C SER A 118 13.32 19.09 -38.40
N THR A 119 13.38 18.66 -39.66
CA THR A 119 13.18 17.25 -40.06
C THR A 119 14.50 16.46 -40.17
N THR A 120 15.62 17.12 -40.49
CA THR A 120 16.94 16.48 -40.56
C THR A 120 17.28 15.65 -39.30
N PRO A 121 17.02 16.10 -38.05
CA PRO A 121 17.25 15.28 -36.86
C PRO A 121 16.39 14.01 -36.77
N LYS A 122 15.27 13.95 -37.49
CA LYS A 122 14.32 12.82 -37.47
C LYS A 122 14.76 11.67 -38.37
N LEU A 123 15.48 11.99 -39.45
CA LEU A 123 16.09 11.02 -40.35
C LEU A 123 17.24 10.27 -39.64
N VAL A 124 17.31 8.95 -39.79
CA VAL A 124 18.43 8.15 -39.27
C VAL A 124 19.73 8.49 -39.99
N ARG A 125 20.85 8.26 -39.33
CA ARG A 125 22.18 8.31 -39.97
C ARG A 125 22.24 7.27 -41.09
N GLY A 126 22.67 7.67 -42.28
CA GLY A 126 22.60 6.86 -43.50
C GLY A 126 21.21 6.80 -44.14
N GLY A 127 20.19 7.46 -43.56
CA GLY A 127 18.87 7.61 -44.18
C GLY A 127 18.92 8.56 -45.36
N VAL A 128 17.90 8.51 -46.21
CA VAL A 128 17.89 9.21 -47.50
C VAL A 128 16.91 10.39 -47.47
N LEU A 129 17.33 11.51 -48.06
CA LEU A 129 16.55 12.73 -48.26
C LEU A 129 16.09 12.82 -49.72
N VAL A 130 14.81 13.12 -49.91
CA VAL A 130 14.23 13.63 -51.16
C VAL A 130 13.74 15.04 -50.87
N TYR A 131 14.37 16.06 -51.46
CA TYR A 131 14.05 17.46 -51.18
C TYR A 131 13.66 18.20 -52.46
N ILE A 132 12.38 18.59 -52.55
CA ILE A 132 11.79 19.20 -53.75
C ILE A 132 11.63 20.70 -53.53
N VAL A 133 12.44 21.51 -54.20
CA VAL A 133 12.52 22.95 -53.95
C VAL A 133 12.75 23.75 -55.24
N PRO A 134 12.52 25.08 -55.23
CA PRO A 134 12.87 25.93 -56.37
C PRO A 134 14.38 25.88 -56.60
N HIS A 135 14.81 25.78 -57.86
CA HIS A 135 16.22 25.72 -58.25
C HIS A 135 17.06 26.86 -57.68
N PRO A 136 16.60 28.14 -57.66
CA PRO A 136 17.37 29.24 -57.07
C PRO A 136 17.55 29.14 -55.54
N LEU A 137 16.86 28.24 -54.85
CA LEU A 137 17.04 28.08 -53.40
C LEU A 137 18.45 27.54 -53.07
N LEU A 138 19.10 26.84 -54.00
CA LEU A 138 20.43 26.28 -53.77
C LEU A 138 21.53 27.34 -53.57
N SER A 139 21.32 28.57 -54.08
CA SER A 139 22.26 29.68 -53.86
C SER A 139 22.16 30.27 -52.44
N ASP A 140 21.14 29.92 -51.66
CA ASP A 140 20.97 30.38 -50.29
C ASP A 140 22.05 29.82 -49.37
N LEU A 141 22.74 30.70 -48.63
CA LEU A 141 23.88 30.34 -47.79
C LEU A 141 23.51 29.32 -46.70
N ASP A 142 22.34 29.49 -46.05
CA ASP A 142 21.92 28.61 -44.96
C ASP A 142 21.50 27.24 -45.48
N VAL A 143 20.82 27.19 -46.63
CA VAL A 143 20.45 25.93 -47.28
C VAL A 143 21.70 25.18 -47.75
N ALA A 144 22.62 25.87 -48.43
CA ALA A 144 23.87 25.30 -48.92
C ALA A 144 24.73 24.76 -47.77
N SER A 145 24.88 25.54 -46.70
CA SER A 145 25.62 25.14 -45.49
C SER A 145 24.99 23.91 -44.82
N HIS A 146 23.64 23.88 -44.69
CA HIS A 146 22.95 22.75 -44.09
C HIS A 146 23.09 21.46 -44.92
N LEU A 147 22.95 21.56 -46.25
CA LEU A 147 23.14 20.43 -47.16
C LEU A 147 24.58 19.90 -47.12
N ALA A 148 25.58 20.78 -47.24
CA ALA A 148 26.99 20.39 -47.23
C ALA A 148 27.41 19.73 -45.89
N GLY A 149 26.87 20.21 -44.77
CA GLY A 149 27.26 19.73 -43.44
C GLY A 149 26.57 18.42 -43.01
N TYR A 150 25.27 18.25 -43.29
CA TYR A 150 24.50 17.09 -42.84
C TYR A 150 24.39 15.96 -43.86
N TYR A 151 24.62 16.24 -45.15
CA TYR A 151 24.35 15.29 -46.23
C TYR A 151 25.59 15.04 -47.10
N GLU A 152 25.61 13.87 -47.73
CA GLU A 152 26.62 13.41 -48.69
C GLU A 152 25.95 12.64 -49.83
N ASN A 153 26.71 12.30 -50.88
CA ASN A 153 26.17 11.69 -52.10
C ASN A 153 24.99 12.50 -52.67
N ILE A 154 25.15 13.83 -52.70
CA ILE A 154 24.11 14.75 -53.16
C ILE A 154 24.02 14.68 -54.69
N ARG A 155 22.81 14.50 -55.21
CA ARG A 155 22.49 14.54 -56.64
C ARG A 155 21.30 15.44 -56.85
N ILE A 156 21.33 16.22 -57.93
CA ILE A 156 20.28 17.18 -58.25
C ILE A 156 19.72 16.84 -59.62
N TYR A 157 18.40 16.74 -59.68
CA TYR A 157 17.66 16.49 -60.90
C TYR A 157 16.63 17.58 -61.13
N ARG A 158 16.44 17.97 -62.39
CA ARG A 158 15.36 18.88 -62.77
C ARG A 158 14.02 18.16 -62.66
N TYR A 159 13.05 18.84 -62.05
CA TYR A 159 11.67 18.36 -61.98
C TYR A 159 11.06 18.34 -63.40
N PRO A 160 10.52 17.20 -63.90
CA PRO A 160 10.10 17.05 -65.30
C PRO A 160 8.98 18.00 -65.77
N GLU A 161 8.12 18.46 -64.87
CA GLU A 161 7.00 19.36 -65.20
C GLU A 161 7.38 20.83 -64.97
N THR A 162 7.08 21.68 -65.96
CA THR A 162 7.73 22.99 -66.15
C THR A 162 7.07 24.17 -65.43
N GLY A 163 6.29 23.92 -64.36
CA GLY A 163 5.48 24.98 -63.71
C GLY A 163 6.26 25.98 -62.86
N PHE A 164 7.32 25.54 -62.16
CA PHE A 164 7.91 26.31 -61.04
C PHE A 164 9.45 26.30 -60.95
N ASN A 165 10.16 25.90 -62.01
CA ASN A 165 11.62 25.72 -62.02
C ASN A 165 12.14 24.99 -60.77
N GLN A 166 11.59 23.80 -60.51
CA GLN A 166 11.90 22.98 -59.33
C GLN A 166 13.03 22.00 -59.61
N VAL A 167 13.77 21.66 -58.56
CA VAL A 167 14.76 20.59 -58.55
C VAL A 167 14.44 19.59 -57.44
N VAL A 168 14.87 18.36 -57.66
CA VAL A 168 14.83 17.28 -56.68
C VAL A 168 16.26 17.01 -56.22
N VAL A 169 16.54 17.30 -54.95
CA VAL A 169 17.81 17.01 -54.31
C VAL A 169 17.70 15.66 -53.61
N LEU A 170 18.49 14.69 -54.07
CA LEU A 170 18.63 13.38 -53.45
C LEU A 170 19.94 13.34 -52.66
N ALA A 171 19.90 12.93 -51.40
CA ALA A 171 21.12 12.89 -50.59
C ALA A 171 21.06 11.86 -49.45
N THR A 172 22.21 11.36 -49.03
CA THR A 172 22.34 10.49 -47.86
C THR A 172 22.73 11.30 -46.63
N LYS A 173 22.04 11.12 -45.51
CA LYS A 173 22.40 11.78 -44.24
C LYS A 173 23.69 11.19 -43.69
N ARG A 174 24.69 12.04 -43.41
CA ARG A 174 25.98 11.63 -42.87
C ARG A 174 25.85 10.93 -41.51
N VAL A 175 26.79 10.03 -41.23
CA VAL A 175 26.91 9.38 -39.92
C VAL A 175 27.33 10.37 -38.82
N LYS A 176 28.13 11.37 -39.16
CA LYS A 176 28.52 12.48 -38.30
C LYS A 176 28.36 13.80 -39.07
N TYR A 177 27.86 14.83 -38.40
CA TYR A 177 27.85 16.17 -38.96
C TYR A 177 29.30 16.60 -39.26
N LYS A 178 29.48 17.22 -40.42
CA LYS A 178 30.75 17.82 -40.84
C LYS A 178 30.56 19.33 -40.85
N ILE A 179 31.50 20.09 -40.29
CA ILE A 179 31.54 21.54 -40.52
C ILE A 179 31.97 21.75 -41.98
N PRO A 180 31.10 22.26 -42.86
CA PRO A 180 31.42 22.39 -44.27
C PRO A 180 32.45 23.50 -44.49
N SER A 181 33.40 23.30 -45.42
CA SER A 181 34.33 24.36 -45.80
C SER A 181 33.63 25.41 -46.68
N HIS A 182 34.20 26.61 -46.80
CA HIS A 182 33.69 27.63 -47.73
C HIS A 182 33.61 27.12 -49.18
N GLU A 183 34.54 26.25 -49.59
CA GLU A 183 34.54 25.63 -50.92
C GLU A 183 33.39 24.64 -51.11
N GLU A 184 33.09 23.81 -50.11
CA GLU A 184 31.96 22.87 -50.17
C GLU A 184 30.61 23.60 -50.19
N ILE A 185 30.48 24.69 -49.42
CA ILE A 185 29.28 25.55 -49.47
C ILE A 185 29.14 26.16 -50.87
N TYR A 186 30.24 26.71 -51.41
CA TYR A 186 30.25 27.31 -52.74
C TYR A 186 29.91 26.30 -53.84
N GLN A 187 30.36 25.04 -53.74
CA GLN A 187 29.99 23.97 -54.66
C GLN A 187 28.47 23.73 -54.67
N VAL A 188 27.82 23.75 -53.51
CA VAL A 188 26.36 23.62 -53.45
C VAL A 188 25.65 24.84 -54.04
N GLN A 189 26.16 26.05 -53.79
CA GLN A 189 25.61 27.28 -54.36
C GLN A 189 25.75 27.34 -55.89
N ALA A 190 26.88 26.86 -56.42
CA ALA A 190 27.14 26.80 -57.85
C ALA A 190 26.14 25.92 -58.60
N TRP A 191 25.50 24.95 -57.95
CA TRP A 191 24.43 24.15 -58.55
C TRP A 191 23.17 24.94 -58.86
N ALA A 192 22.99 26.14 -58.30
CA ALA A 192 21.90 27.05 -58.68
C ALA A 192 22.09 27.62 -60.10
N ASP A 193 23.33 27.74 -60.56
CA ASP A 193 23.69 28.33 -61.85
C ASP A 193 23.92 27.27 -62.94
N VAL A 194 24.00 25.99 -62.56
CA VAL A 194 24.16 24.85 -63.47
C VAL A 194 22.81 24.17 -63.69
N GLU A 195 22.45 23.99 -64.96
CA GLU A 195 21.24 23.27 -65.36
C GLU A 195 21.38 21.76 -65.03
N PRO A 196 20.59 21.19 -64.09
CA PRO A 196 20.71 19.80 -63.71
C PRO A 196 20.04 18.87 -64.74
N PRO A 197 20.49 17.60 -64.84
CA PRO A 197 19.84 16.62 -65.72
C PRO A 197 18.38 16.40 -65.31
N MET A 198 17.50 16.16 -66.28
CA MET A 198 16.10 15.83 -66.02
C MET A 198 15.98 14.53 -65.21
N LEU A 199 15.05 14.49 -64.25
CA LEU A 199 14.70 13.25 -63.56
C LEU A 199 14.09 12.25 -64.56
N VAL A 200 14.72 11.09 -64.71
CA VAL A 200 14.33 10.03 -65.64
C VAL A 200 14.36 8.69 -64.93
N GLU A 201 13.82 7.64 -65.55
CA GLU A 201 13.92 6.29 -65.02
C GLU A 201 15.39 5.83 -65.02
N VAL A 202 15.81 5.10 -63.98
CA VAL A 202 17.16 4.56 -63.87
C VAL A 202 17.11 3.03 -63.79
N GLU A 203 18.00 2.35 -64.53
CA GLU A 203 18.07 0.89 -64.57
C GLU A 203 18.58 0.30 -63.24
N GLU A 204 19.52 0.99 -62.59
CA GLU A 204 20.09 0.59 -61.30
C GLU A 204 19.81 1.63 -60.20
N PRO A 205 19.35 1.20 -59.01
CA PRO A 205 19.07 2.11 -57.91
C PRO A 205 20.34 2.77 -57.37
N LEU A 206 20.26 4.07 -57.15
CA LEU A 206 21.40 4.91 -56.77
C LEU A 206 21.58 5.06 -55.25
N TYR A 207 20.52 4.78 -54.49
CA TYR A 207 20.49 4.84 -53.04
C TYR A 207 19.93 3.54 -52.46
N THR A 208 20.37 3.15 -51.27
CA THR A 208 19.84 1.98 -50.55
C THR A 208 19.14 2.44 -49.29
N LEU A 209 17.87 2.05 -49.12
CA LEU A 209 17.12 2.39 -47.92
C LEU A 209 17.48 1.46 -46.76
N LEU A 210 17.61 2.06 -45.58
CA LEU A 210 17.84 1.32 -44.34
C LEU A 210 16.52 0.75 -43.79
N PRO A 211 16.56 -0.40 -43.08
CA PRO A 211 15.42 -0.87 -42.32
C PRO A 211 15.11 0.09 -41.15
N ALA A 212 13.84 0.11 -40.76
CA ALA A 212 13.29 0.89 -39.69
C ALA A 212 13.87 0.44 -38.35
N THR A 213 14.21 1.41 -37.51
CA THR A 213 14.72 1.14 -36.17
C THR A 213 13.59 0.84 -35.20
N ASP A 214 13.82 -0.04 -34.22
CA ASP A 214 12.87 -0.28 -33.12
C ASP A 214 12.89 0.85 -32.07
N LYS A 215 14.01 1.58 -32.00
CA LYS A 215 14.24 2.67 -31.05
C LYS A 215 14.87 3.85 -31.79
N GLY A 216 14.50 5.06 -31.39
CA GLY A 216 15.10 6.29 -31.90
C GLY A 216 16.43 6.62 -31.19
N SER A 217 16.86 7.86 -31.35
CA SER A 217 18.08 8.38 -30.73
C SER A 217 18.12 8.12 -29.21
N GLY A 218 19.28 7.69 -28.70
CA GLY A 218 19.48 7.39 -27.28
C GLY A 218 18.68 6.20 -26.73
N GLY A 219 18.14 5.33 -27.60
CA GLY A 219 17.33 4.18 -27.21
C GLY A 219 15.90 4.54 -26.77
N GLN A 220 15.43 5.74 -27.11
CA GLN A 220 14.07 6.18 -26.79
C GLN A 220 13.01 5.42 -27.59
N PRO A 221 11.83 5.15 -27.00
CA PRO A 221 10.70 4.63 -27.75
C PRO A 221 10.30 5.64 -28.85
N ILE A 222 9.94 5.11 -30.02
CA ILE A 222 9.53 5.94 -31.16
C ILE A 222 8.11 6.43 -30.93
N ARG A 223 7.95 7.74 -30.81
CA ARG A 223 6.68 8.42 -30.61
C ARG A 223 6.52 9.46 -31.70
N PHE A 224 5.37 9.42 -32.36
CA PHE A 224 4.89 10.47 -33.24
C PHE A 224 3.56 10.98 -32.70
N SER A 225 3.49 12.23 -32.23
CA SER A 225 2.27 12.77 -31.63
C SER A 225 2.17 14.27 -31.82
N ARG A 226 0.94 14.76 -31.88
CA ARG A 226 0.64 16.18 -31.79
C ARG A 226 0.85 16.72 -30.37
N MET A 227 1.31 17.96 -30.24
CA MET A 227 1.54 18.64 -28.95
C MET A 227 0.45 19.68 -28.62
N ASP A 228 -0.29 20.16 -29.61
CA ASP A 228 -1.45 21.04 -29.46
C ASP A 228 -2.76 20.26 -29.26
N TRP A 229 -3.67 20.91 -28.55
CA TRP A 229 -5.03 20.42 -28.25
C TRP A 229 -6.03 21.44 -28.75
N GLN A 230 -7.04 20.98 -29.48
CA GLN A 230 -8.15 21.85 -29.89
C GLN A 230 -9.10 22.06 -28.69
N PRO A 231 -9.77 23.23 -28.57
CA PRO A 231 -10.72 23.48 -27.48
C PRO A 231 -11.78 22.38 -27.33
N GLU A 232 -12.28 21.83 -28.43
CA GLU A 232 -13.28 20.76 -28.46
C GLU A 232 -12.72 19.46 -27.86
N GLU A 233 -11.44 19.16 -28.11
CA GLU A 233 -10.76 17.99 -27.55
C GLU A 233 -10.53 18.15 -26.05
N ILE A 234 -10.24 19.37 -25.59
CA ILE A 234 -10.15 19.68 -24.16
C ILE A 234 -11.52 19.52 -23.51
N VAL A 235 -12.59 19.99 -24.15
CA VAL A 235 -13.96 19.84 -23.65
C VAL A 235 -14.34 18.35 -23.59
N ASP A 236 -14.10 17.58 -24.65
CA ASP A 236 -14.39 16.14 -24.67
C ASP A 236 -13.55 15.38 -23.62
N ALA A 237 -12.25 15.68 -23.50
CA ALA A 237 -11.39 15.12 -22.47
C ALA A 237 -11.88 15.49 -21.06
N THR A 238 -12.34 16.73 -20.86
CA THR A 238 -12.92 17.18 -19.60
C THR A 238 -14.25 16.49 -19.34
N GLN A 239 -15.15 16.36 -20.31
CA GLN A 239 -16.41 15.64 -20.13
C GLN A 239 -16.17 14.17 -19.74
N LYS A 240 -15.17 13.52 -20.35
CA LYS A 240 -14.79 12.12 -20.09
C LYS A 240 -14.04 11.92 -18.78
N ARG A 241 -13.16 12.85 -18.37
CA ARG A 241 -12.22 12.67 -17.24
C ARG A 241 -12.02 13.90 -16.35
N GLY A 242 -12.94 14.85 -16.39
CA GLY A 242 -12.89 16.10 -15.64
C GLY A 242 -13.16 15.91 -14.15
N LEU A 243 -12.93 16.97 -13.36
CA LEU A 243 -13.12 16.94 -11.91
C LEU A 243 -14.53 16.50 -11.51
N HIS A 244 -15.55 16.82 -12.30
CA HIS A 244 -16.94 16.40 -12.04
C HIS A 244 -17.15 14.89 -12.06
N SER A 245 -16.26 14.15 -12.74
CA SER A 245 -16.24 12.69 -12.77
C SER A 245 -15.41 12.07 -11.64
N SER A 246 -14.66 12.88 -10.88
CA SER A 246 -13.87 12.40 -9.74
C SER A 246 -14.77 11.93 -8.60
N LYS A 247 -14.31 10.94 -7.84
CA LYS A 247 -15.07 10.37 -6.72
C LYS A 247 -15.25 11.39 -5.60
N GLU A 248 -14.22 12.19 -5.33
CA GLU A 248 -14.24 13.26 -4.34
C GLU A 248 -15.31 14.30 -4.66
N TRP A 249 -15.44 14.70 -5.92
CA TRP A 249 -16.46 15.64 -6.35
C TRP A 249 -17.87 15.04 -6.24
N LEU A 250 -18.02 13.79 -6.66
CA LEU A 250 -19.31 13.09 -6.61
C LEU A 250 -19.77 12.84 -5.17
N ASP A 251 -18.87 12.57 -4.24
CA ASP A 251 -19.18 12.49 -2.81
C ASP A 251 -19.60 13.85 -2.23
N LEU A 252 -19.03 14.95 -2.74
CA LEU A 252 -19.38 16.30 -2.29
C LEU A 252 -20.81 16.66 -2.71
N LEU A 253 -21.20 16.26 -3.94
CA LEU A 253 -22.57 16.41 -4.44
C LEU A 253 -23.55 15.43 -3.80
N ASN A 254 -23.10 14.21 -3.48
CA ASN A 254 -23.92 13.19 -2.84
C ASN A 254 -23.12 12.40 -1.77
N PRO A 255 -23.07 12.90 -0.51
CA PRO A 255 -22.29 12.30 0.57
C PRO A 255 -22.71 10.87 0.92
N THR A 256 -23.94 10.48 0.56
CA THR A 256 -24.47 9.14 0.84
C THR A 256 -23.94 8.07 -0.09
N ARG A 257 -23.37 8.44 -1.25
CA ARG A 257 -22.81 7.51 -2.24
C ARG A 257 -21.71 6.62 -1.65
N GLY A 258 -20.91 7.16 -0.74
CA GLY A 258 -19.83 6.42 -0.07
C GLY A 258 -20.31 5.49 1.05
N LEU A 259 -21.55 5.58 1.52
CA LEU A 259 -22.03 4.86 2.71
C LEU A 259 -22.30 3.37 2.44
N GLY A 260 -22.52 2.98 1.18
CA GLY A 260 -22.80 1.60 0.76
C GLY A 260 -24.24 1.17 1.05
N GLU A 261 -24.82 0.42 0.12
CA GLU A 261 -26.16 -0.17 0.26
C GLU A 261 -26.07 -1.58 0.84
N LEU A 262 -26.75 -1.84 1.94
CA LEU A 262 -26.97 -3.20 2.42
C LEU A 262 -27.97 -3.89 1.49
N LYS A 263 -27.50 -4.84 0.68
CA LYS A 263 -28.37 -5.58 -0.25
C LYS A 263 -28.95 -6.85 0.37
N GLN A 264 -28.11 -7.62 1.05
CA GLN A 264 -28.50 -8.92 1.58
C GLN A 264 -27.55 -9.32 2.73
N PRO A 265 -28.02 -9.45 3.98
CA PRO A 265 -27.18 -9.95 5.05
C PRO A 265 -26.94 -11.46 4.92
N VAL A 266 -25.83 -11.98 5.48
CA VAL A 266 -25.54 -13.43 5.44
C VAL A 266 -26.60 -14.23 6.21
N MET A 267 -26.96 -13.76 7.40
CA MET A 267 -27.90 -14.39 8.33
C MET A 267 -28.89 -13.35 8.90
N PRO A 268 -30.00 -13.78 9.52
CA PRO A 268 -30.90 -12.89 10.24
C PRO A 268 -30.15 -11.95 11.20
N LEU A 269 -30.55 -10.67 11.19
CA LEU A 269 -29.88 -9.64 11.98
C LEU A 269 -30.25 -9.75 13.45
N LYS A 270 -29.25 -9.63 14.33
CA LYS A 270 -29.45 -9.52 15.78
C LYS A 270 -29.97 -8.13 16.15
N LYS A 271 -30.65 -8.02 17.30
CA LYS A 271 -31.18 -6.76 17.85
C LYS A 271 -30.15 -5.62 17.84
N GLY A 272 -28.88 -5.91 18.16
CA GLY A 272 -27.79 -4.93 18.12
C GLY A 272 -27.46 -4.40 16.72
N HIS A 273 -27.46 -5.26 15.69
CA HIS A 273 -27.25 -4.83 14.30
C HIS A 273 -28.40 -3.95 13.83
N ILE A 274 -29.63 -4.32 14.22
CA ILE A 274 -30.84 -3.57 13.91
C ILE A 274 -30.77 -2.16 14.49
N ALA A 275 -30.43 -2.04 15.77
CA ALA A 275 -30.29 -0.75 16.44
C ALA A 275 -29.26 0.14 15.74
N MET A 276 -28.14 -0.44 15.30
CA MET A 276 -27.06 0.28 14.63
C MET A 276 -27.43 0.74 13.20
N LEU A 277 -28.14 -0.10 12.44
CA LEU A 277 -28.65 0.24 11.10
C LEU A 277 -29.79 1.28 11.14
N MET A 278 -30.62 1.19 12.18
CA MET A 278 -31.65 2.19 12.43
C MET A 278 -30.98 3.51 12.79
N ALA A 279 -30.09 3.52 13.78
CA ALA A 279 -29.34 4.71 14.20
C ALA A 279 -28.62 5.38 13.03
N SER A 280 -27.96 4.60 12.15
CA SER A 280 -27.26 5.11 10.96
C SER A 280 -28.17 5.78 9.92
N GLY A 281 -29.49 5.61 10.03
CA GLY A 281 -30.48 6.12 9.07
C GLY A 281 -30.56 5.32 7.78
N MET A 282 -29.96 4.13 7.75
CA MET A 282 -29.84 3.30 6.55
C MET A 282 -31.06 2.39 6.32
N MET A 283 -31.92 2.22 7.32
CA MET A 283 -33.19 1.49 7.19
C MET A 283 -34.28 2.29 6.47
N GLY A 284 -33.99 3.52 6.04
CA GLY A 284 -35.00 4.41 5.48
C GLY A 284 -36.03 4.82 6.54
N THR A 285 -37.30 4.85 6.15
CA THR A 285 -38.41 5.20 7.06
C THR A 285 -39.22 3.95 7.36
N LEU A 286 -39.20 3.53 8.62
CA LEU A 286 -39.98 2.40 9.11
C LEU A 286 -41.41 2.85 9.38
N ARG A 287 -42.38 2.03 8.97
CA ARG A 287 -43.80 2.20 9.30
C ARG A 287 -44.17 1.16 10.34
N LEU A 288 -44.47 1.61 11.56
CA LEU A 288 -44.81 0.76 12.70
C LEU A 288 -46.20 1.15 13.24
N THR A 289 -46.74 0.37 14.16
CA THR A 289 -47.94 0.72 14.92
C THR A 289 -47.61 0.87 16.40
N ASP A 290 -48.19 1.87 17.04
CA ASP A 290 -48.08 2.04 18.50
C ASP A 290 -48.98 1.06 19.27
N GLU A 291 -48.98 1.18 20.60
CA GLU A 291 -49.77 0.30 21.49
C GLU A 291 -51.28 0.41 21.25
N ASP A 292 -51.75 1.57 20.79
CA ASP A 292 -53.16 1.81 20.47
C ASP A 292 -53.50 1.38 19.03
N GLY A 293 -52.55 0.75 18.32
CA GLY A 293 -52.70 0.33 16.92
C GLY A 293 -52.63 1.48 15.92
N LYS A 294 -52.24 2.69 16.33
CA LYS A 294 -52.14 3.86 15.44
C LYS A 294 -50.82 3.85 14.67
N PRO A 295 -50.80 4.38 13.44
CA PRO A 295 -49.59 4.41 12.62
C PRO A 295 -48.54 5.36 13.21
N MET A 296 -47.28 4.91 13.16
CA MET A 296 -46.10 5.63 13.61
C MET A 296 -45.00 5.50 12.55
N LEU A 297 -44.30 6.60 12.27
CA LEU A 297 -43.13 6.61 11.37
C LEU A 297 -41.85 6.75 12.19
N VAL A 298 -40.86 5.92 11.89
CA VAL A 298 -39.57 5.95 12.59
C VAL A 298 -38.45 6.13 11.59
N LYS A 299 -37.60 7.12 11.81
CA LYS A 299 -36.45 7.42 10.96
C LYS A 299 -35.24 7.74 11.82
N GLY A 300 -34.20 6.94 11.67
CA GLY A 300 -32.90 7.27 12.24
C GLY A 300 -32.07 8.17 11.35
N ARG A 301 -31.09 8.84 11.95
CA ARG A 301 -30.13 9.71 11.28
C ARG A 301 -28.83 9.72 12.08
N VAL A 302 -27.70 9.53 11.41
CA VAL A 302 -26.39 9.90 11.94
C VAL A 302 -25.96 11.21 11.32
N VAL A 303 -25.59 12.17 12.17
CA VAL A 303 -24.94 13.41 11.75
C VAL A 303 -23.54 13.45 12.35
N LYS A 304 -22.57 13.78 11.51
CA LYS A 304 -21.22 14.10 11.95
C LYS A 304 -21.16 15.58 12.30
N VAL A 305 -21.02 15.89 13.58
CA VAL A 305 -20.95 17.26 14.10
C VAL A 305 -19.50 17.57 14.43
N THR A 306 -19.01 18.74 14.04
CA THR A 306 -17.65 19.20 14.37
C THR A 306 -17.75 20.22 15.50
N GLU A 307 -17.16 19.92 16.65
CA GLU A 307 -17.20 20.77 17.84
C GLU A 307 -15.80 21.33 18.14
N LYS A 308 -15.73 22.56 18.67
CA LYS A 308 -14.48 23.15 19.16
C LYS A 308 -14.19 22.61 20.55
N VAL A 309 -13.08 21.89 20.72
CA VAL A 309 -12.73 21.20 21.98
C VAL A 309 -11.72 22.00 22.79
N GLU A 310 -10.74 22.62 22.14
CA GLU A 310 -9.70 23.39 22.81
C GLU A 310 -9.35 24.68 22.05
N GLU A 311 -9.01 25.72 22.80
CA GLU A 311 -8.47 26.98 22.32
C GLU A 311 -7.18 27.29 23.09
N ASN A 312 -6.05 27.37 22.37
CA ASN A 312 -4.77 27.71 22.98
C ASN A 312 -4.47 29.18 22.75
N THR A 313 -4.19 29.91 23.82
CA THR A 313 -3.81 31.33 23.79
C THR A 313 -2.33 31.53 24.12
N ASP A 314 -1.73 32.58 23.56
CA ASP A 314 -0.39 33.03 23.96
C ASP A 314 -0.43 33.76 25.32
N LYS A 315 0.74 34.13 25.85
CA LYS A 315 0.85 34.89 27.11
C LYS A 315 0.17 36.28 27.09
N LYS A 316 -0.24 36.76 25.90
CA LYS A 316 -0.93 38.03 25.68
C LYS A 316 -2.43 37.84 25.43
N GLY A 317 -2.96 36.62 25.54
CA GLY A 317 -4.37 36.30 25.35
C GLY A 317 -4.80 36.07 23.90
N ASN A 318 -3.88 36.03 22.93
CA ASN A 318 -4.22 35.82 21.53
C ASN A 318 -4.35 34.33 21.19
N VAL A 319 -5.36 33.97 20.40
CA VAL A 319 -5.56 32.58 19.95
C VAL A 319 -4.45 32.15 18.97
N THR A 320 -3.67 31.16 19.39
CA THR A 320 -2.56 30.57 18.61
C THR A 320 -3.00 29.33 17.83
N SER A 321 -3.91 28.54 18.41
CA SER A 321 -4.50 27.38 17.74
C SER A 321 -5.88 27.03 18.28
N GLU A 322 -6.73 26.55 17.39
CA GLU A 322 -8.04 26.01 17.71
C GLU A 322 -8.08 24.53 17.31
N ILE A 323 -8.61 23.68 18.19
CA ILE A 323 -8.76 22.26 17.94
C ILE A 323 -10.25 21.94 17.81
N PHE A 324 -10.62 21.46 16.63
CA PHE A 324 -11.95 20.99 16.31
C PHE A 324 -11.95 19.46 16.26
N ARG A 325 -12.96 18.82 16.84
CA ARG A 325 -13.11 17.36 16.83
C ARG A 325 -14.49 16.97 16.35
N ASP A 326 -14.54 15.98 15.48
CA ASP A 326 -15.81 15.40 15.05
C ASP A 326 -16.42 14.52 16.15
N ARG A 327 -17.75 14.44 16.18
CA ARG A 327 -18.53 13.48 16.96
C ARG A 327 -19.69 12.99 16.10
N PHE A 328 -19.98 11.70 16.17
CA PHE A 328 -21.19 11.14 15.58
C PHE A 328 -22.35 11.28 16.56
N VAL A 329 -23.38 12.01 16.16
CA VAL A 329 -24.65 12.12 16.89
C VAL A 329 -25.68 11.29 16.14
N SER A 330 -26.19 10.26 16.81
CA SER A 330 -27.25 9.39 16.26
C SER A 330 -28.57 9.82 16.87
N THR A 331 -29.55 10.14 16.04
CA THR A 331 -30.92 10.45 16.49
C THR A 331 -31.91 9.52 15.83
N VAL A 332 -32.94 9.11 16.56
CA VAL A 332 -34.10 8.39 16.04
C VAL A 332 -35.32 9.27 16.24
N ALA A 333 -35.89 9.77 15.15
CA ALA A 333 -37.12 10.54 15.16
C ALA A 333 -38.31 9.60 15.00
N ILE A 334 -39.26 9.74 15.90
CA ILE A 334 -40.51 8.99 15.93
C ILE A 334 -41.63 10.00 15.70
N LEU A 335 -42.37 9.85 14.61
CA LEU A 335 -43.53 10.67 14.29
C LEU A 335 -44.79 9.86 14.60
N ARG A 336 -45.60 10.38 15.52
CA ARG A 336 -46.94 9.91 15.89
C ARG A 336 -47.96 10.98 15.50
N GLN A 337 -49.24 10.65 15.55
CA GLN A 337 -50.30 11.65 15.42
C GLN A 337 -50.23 12.73 16.52
N SER A 338 -49.73 12.38 17.70
CA SER A 338 -49.57 13.29 18.85
C SER A 338 -48.35 14.22 18.75
N GLY A 339 -47.43 13.99 17.79
CA GLY A 339 -46.24 14.82 17.62
C GLY A 339 -44.99 14.03 17.25
N ILE A 340 -43.84 14.71 17.34
CA ILE A 340 -42.51 14.15 17.05
C ILE A 340 -41.76 13.95 18.37
N GLU A 341 -41.26 12.75 18.59
CA GLU A 341 -40.35 12.38 19.67
C GLU A 341 -38.96 12.14 19.08
N ILE A 342 -37.90 12.68 19.69
CA ILE A 342 -36.52 12.50 19.25
C ILE A 342 -35.75 11.75 20.34
N ILE A 343 -35.21 10.59 19.98
CA ILE A 343 -34.31 9.80 20.83
C ILE A 343 -32.88 10.08 20.40
N ASP A 344 -32.05 10.59 21.30
CA ASP A 344 -30.64 10.94 21.07
C ASP A 344 -29.67 10.31 22.09
N THR A 345 -30.20 9.53 23.04
CA THR A 345 -29.46 8.86 24.12
C THR A 345 -29.70 7.34 24.13
N VAL A 346 -28.80 6.60 24.77
CA VAL A 346 -28.77 5.12 24.73
C VAL A 346 -29.95 4.48 25.48
N ASP A 347 -30.31 5.00 26.66
CA ASP A 347 -31.35 4.40 27.50
C ASP A 347 -32.74 4.46 26.85
N PRO A 348 -33.22 5.61 26.32
CA PRO A 348 -34.50 5.65 25.60
C PRO A 348 -34.49 4.81 24.32
N LEU A 349 -33.35 4.74 23.61
CA LEU A 349 -33.21 3.88 22.44
C LEU A 349 -33.35 2.40 22.80
N SER A 350 -32.74 1.97 23.91
CA SER A 350 -32.84 0.60 24.41
C SER A 350 -34.29 0.25 24.77
N LYS A 351 -34.98 1.15 25.49
CA LYS A 351 -36.40 1.00 25.83
C LYS A 351 -37.28 0.89 24.59
N PHE A 352 -37.04 1.74 23.59
CA PHE A 352 -37.75 1.69 22.31
C PHE A 352 -37.53 0.36 21.58
N MET A 353 -36.29 -0.13 21.53
CA MET A 353 -35.94 -1.41 20.91
C MET A 353 -36.53 -2.62 21.64
N HIS A 354 -36.60 -2.58 22.96
CA HIS A 354 -37.29 -3.61 23.74
C HIS A 354 -38.79 -3.64 23.46
N LYS A 355 -39.40 -2.47 23.30
CA LYS A 355 -40.85 -2.31 23.11
C LYS A 355 -41.34 -2.66 21.70
N TYR A 356 -40.64 -2.19 20.66
CA TYR A 356 -41.07 -2.35 19.25
C TYR A 356 -40.17 -3.28 18.43
N GLY A 357 -39.22 -3.96 19.07
CA GLY A 357 -38.19 -4.76 18.41
C GLY A 357 -38.73 -5.84 17.48
N ASP A 358 -39.86 -6.48 17.82
CA ASP A 358 -40.45 -7.54 17.00
C ASP A 358 -41.09 -7.00 15.72
N GLN A 359 -41.79 -5.86 15.79
CA GLN A 359 -42.33 -5.19 14.59
C GLN A 359 -41.19 -4.72 13.67
N ILE A 360 -40.13 -4.16 14.25
CA ILE A 360 -38.93 -3.74 13.52
C ILE A 360 -38.26 -4.95 12.87
N GLY A 361 -38.10 -6.05 13.61
CA GLY A 361 -37.55 -7.31 13.12
C GLY A 361 -38.35 -7.88 11.94
N ALA A 362 -39.68 -7.88 12.03
CA ALA A 362 -40.56 -8.34 10.96
C ALA A 362 -40.42 -7.49 9.68
N HIS A 363 -40.36 -6.15 9.82
CA HIS A 363 -40.10 -5.24 8.71
C HIS A 363 -38.73 -5.46 8.06
N ILE A 364 -37.74 -5.83 8.85
CA ILE A 364 -36.39 -6.11 8.38
C ILE A 364 -36.34 -7.43 7.63
N LEU A 365 -36.98 -8.48 8.12
CA LEU A 365 -37.03 -9.76 7.43
C LEU A 365 -37.80 -9.67 6.11
N SER A 366 -38.81 -8.80 6.01
CA SER A 366 -39.52 -8.56 4.75
C SER A 366 -38.70 -7.73 3.75
N THR A 367 -37.88 -6.80 4.25
CA THR A 367 -37.06 -5.90 3.41
C THR A 367 -35.71 -6.51 3.01
N TYR A 368 -35.04 -7.18 3.95
CA TYR A 368 -33.69 -7.74 3.81
C TYR A 368 -33.74 -9.25 4.02
N ARG A 369 -34.01 -10.00 2.94
CA ARG A 369 -34.00 -11.46 2.99
C ARG A 369 -32.57 -11.97 3.22
N PRO A 370 -32.26 -12.69 4.30
CA PRO A 370 -30.91 -13.20 4.53
C PRO A 370 -30.51 -14.21 3.45
N LEU A 371 -29.21 -14.39 3.24
CA LEU A 371 -28.68 -15.43 2.33
C LEU A 371 -28.92 -16.84 2.88
N TYR A 372 -28.94 -16.97 4.19
CA TYR A 372 -29.18 -18.21 4.92
C TYR A 372 -30.15 -17.96 6.07
N ASN A 373 -31.22 -18.77 6.17
CA ASN A 373 -32.30 -18.55 7.13
C ASN A 373 -32.46 -19.75 8.08
N PHE A 374 -31.34 -20.30 8.56
CA PHE A 374 -31.30 -21.47 9.46
C PHE A 374 -31.87 -22.76 8.83
N ASP A 375 -31.79 -22.85 7.50
CA ASP A 375 -32.38 -23.88 6.66
C ASP A 375 -31.28 -24.62 5.87
N PRO A 376 -30.45 -25.46 6.54
CA PRO A 376 -29.41 -26.22 5.85
C PRO A 376 -30.04 -27.22 4.86
N THR A 377 -29.42 -27.41 3.69
CA THR A 377 -29.86 -28.47 2.77
C THR A 377 -29.55 -29.85 3.35
N PRO A 378 -30.22 -30.92 2.85
CA PRO A 378 -29.87 -32.28 3.24
C PRO A 378 -28.39 -32.62 3.00
N GLU A 379 -27.79 -32.12 1.91
CA GLU A 379 -26.37 -32.31 1.63
C GLU A 379 -25.46 -31.58 2.64
N GLU A 380 -25.77 -30.32 2.95
CA GLU A 380 -25.04 -29.54 3.97
C GLU A 380 -25.11 -30.24 5.33
N THR A 381 -26.30 -30.72 5.72
CA THR A 381 -26.53 -31.46 6.96
C THR A 381 -25.69 -32.74 6.99
N ALA A 382 -25.73 -33.54 5.92
CA ALA A 382 -24.99 -34.79 5.82
C ALA A 382 -23.47 -34.59 5.95
N ILE A 383 -22.92 -33.53 5.33
CA ILE A 383 -21.50 -33.18 5.49
C ILE A 383 -21.21 -32.81 6.95
N LEU A 384 -22.00 -31.90 7.53
CA LEU A 384 -21.80 -31.39 8.89
C LEU A 384 -21.91 -32.47 9.96
N ASP A 385 -22.76 -33.50 9.77
CA ASP A 385 -22.90 -34.64 10.68
C ASP A 385 -21.63 -35.49 10.79
N THR A 386 -20.74 -35.45 9.79
CA THR A 386 -19.48 -36.20 9.83
C THR A 386 -18.38 -35.51 10.64
N LEU A 387 -18.52 -34.21 10.90
CA LEU A 387 -17.45 -33.35 11.39
C LEU A 387 -17.38 -33.31 12.92
N GLY A 388 -16.16 -33.31 13.45
CA GLY A 388 -15.90 -33.20 14.90
C GLY A 388 -16.29 -34.44 15.71
N THR A 389 -16.71 -35.52 15.06
CA THR A 389 -17.20 -36.76 15.68
C THR A 389 -16.13 -37.53 16.47
N LYS A 390 -14.84 -37.29 16.19
CA LYS A 390 -13.71 -37.89 16.91
C LYS A 390 -13.23 -37.07 18.11
N ARG A 391 -13.81 -35.89 18.34
CA ARG A 391 -13.40 -35.00 19.44
C ARG A 391 -14.00 -35.47 20.76
N LYS A 392 -13.43 -35.00 21.87
CA LYS A 392 -14.08 -35.14 23.17
C LYS A 392 -15.35 -34.28 23.19
N PRO A 393 -16.51 -34.83 23.59
CA PRO A 393 -17.74 -34.05 23.72
C PRO A 393 -17.55 -32.96 24.78
N LEU A 394 -18.13 -31.79 24.53
CA LEU A 394 -18.15 -30.71 25.52
C LEU A 394 -19.07 -31.07 26.70
N PRO A 395 -18.86 -30.50 27.90
CA PRO A 395 -19.79 -30.65 29.01
C PRO A 395 -21.22 -30.25 28.60
N GLY A 396 -22.19 -31.15 28.78
CA GLY A 396 -23.57 -30.96 28.36
C GLY A 396 -23.89 -31.37 26.91
N GLN A 397 -22.90 -31.88 26.16
CA GLN A 397 -23.09 -32.38 24.80
C GLN A 397 -23.24 -33.91 24.79
N GLU A 398 -24.38 -34.43 24.32
CA GLU A 398 -24.63 -35.89 24.29
C GLU A 398 -23.69 -36.64 23.34
N LYS A 399 -23.36 -36.04 22.20
CA LYS A 399 -22.53 -36.64 21.15
C LYS A 399 -21.48 -35.66 20.66
N PRO A 400 -20.25 -36.13 20.39
CA PRO A 400 -19.21 -35.28 19.82
C PRO A 400 -19.61 -34.79 18.43
N GLY A 401 -19.25 -33.55 18.10
CA GLY A 401 -19.59 -32.90 16.84
C GLY A 401 -19.68 -31.38 16.98
N LEU A 402 -20.08 -30.70 15.90
CA LEU A 402 -20.31 -29.26 15.93
C LEU A 402 -21.57 -28.91 16.73
N LEU A 403 -21.54 -27.79 17.44
CA LEU A 403 -22.72 -27.22 18.08
C LEU A 403 -23.72 -26.75 17.01
N PRO A 404 -25.04 -26.79 17.29
CA PRO A 404 -26.07 -26.35 16.33
C PRO A 404 -25.79 -24.95 15.74
N THR A 405 -25.42 -23.99 16.59
CA THR A 405 -25.05 -22.64 16.15
C THR A 405 -23.84 -22.63 15.22
N GLN A 406 -22.82 -23.44 15.49
CA GLN A 406 -21.63 -23.55 14.62
C GLN A 406 -21.99 -24.14 13.25
N ARG A 407 -22.91 -25.11 13.19
CA ARG A 407 -23.42 -25.70 11.95
C ARG A 407 -24.09 -24.65 11.06
N HIS A 408 -24.99 -23.87 11.64
CA HIS A 408 -25.70 -22.80 10.93
C HIS A 408 -24.76 -21.69 10.45
N ILE A 409 -23.78 -21.30 11.26
CA ILE A 409 -22.77 -20.31 10.86
C ILE A 409 -21.91 -20.84 9.72
N ALA A 410 -21.49 -22.10 9.79
CA ALA A 410 -20.70 -22.71 8.74
C ALA A 410 -21.46 -22.71 7.40
N ALA A 411 -22.73 -23.11 7.39
CA ALA A 411 -23.58 -23.06 6.20
C ALA A 411 -23.75 -21.64 5.65
N GLY A 412 -24.11 -20.68 6.51
CA GLY A 412 -24.30 -19.28 6.10
C GLY A 412 -23.03 -18.66 5.51
N VAL A 413 -21.88 -18.86 6.15
CA VAL A 413 -20.60 -18.31 5.67
C VAL A 413 -20.11 -19.04 4.42
N ALA A 414 -20.32 -20.35 4.29
CA ALA A 414 -20.02 -21.08 3.06
C ALA A 414 -20.80 -20.50 1.87
N ARG A 415 -22.11 -20.27 2.02
CA ARG A 415 -22.94 -19.62 0.99
C ARG A 415 -22.46 -18.20 0.68
N ALA A 416 -22.05 -17.43 1.69
CA ALA A 416 -21.49 -16.09 1.48
C ALA A 416 -20.18 -16.14 0.67
N ILE A 417 -19.28 -17.09 0.96
CA ILE A 417 -18.04 -17.31 0.21
C ILE A 417 -18.33 -17.72 -1.23
N MET A 418 -19.29 -18.61 -1.46
CA MET A 418 -19.67 -19.01 -2.82
C MET A 418 -20.19 -17.82 -3.64
N LYS A 419 -20.95 -16.93 -3.01
CA LYS A 419 -21.54 -15.75 -3.67
C LYS A 419 -20.56 -14.59 -3.87
N HIS A 420 -19.73 -14.30 -2.87
CA HIS A 420 -18.90 -13.08 -2.83
C HIS A 420 -17.40 -13.34 -2.99
N GLY A 421 -16.97 -14.60 -2.97
CA GLY A 421 -15.57 -15.01 -2.91
C GLY A 421 -14.95 -14.89 -1.51
N VAL A 422 -15.62 -14.22 -0.58
CA VAL A 422 -15.14 -13.89 0.76
C VAL A 422 -16.21 -14.15 1.81
N GLY A 423 -15.79 -14.65 2.97
CA GLY A 423 -16.61 -14.78 4.16
C GLY A 423 -15.81 -14.47 5.42
N ASN A 424 -16.49 -13.96 6.43
CA ASN A 424 -15.87 -13.46 7.65
C ASN A 424 -16.63 -13.99 8.87
N VAL A 425 -15.90 -14.48 9.86
CA VAL A 425 -16.44 -14.85 11.18
C VAL A 425 -15.82 -13.96 12.23
N GLN A 426 -16.62 -13.03 12.76
CA GLN A 426 -16.27 -12.29 13.96
C GLN A 426 -16.87 -13.02 15.15
N GLY A 427 -16.04 -13.74 15.91
CA GLY A 427 -16.49 -14.55 17.03
C GLY A 427 -15.71 -14.28 18.30
N GLU A 428 -16.40 -14.15 19.44
CA GLU A 428 -15.78 -14.08 20.76
C GLU A 428 -14.74 -15.21 20.96
N MET A 429 -13.78 -14.97 21.85
CA MET A 429 -12.78 -15.99 22.20
C MET A 429 -13.48 -17.20 22.83
N GLY A 430 -13.05 -18.41 22.47
CA GLY A 430 -13.71 -19.64 22.90
C GLY A 430 -14.91 -20.07 22.04
N ALA A 431 -15.41 -19.26 21.10
CA ALA A 431 -16.61 -19.60 20.34
C ALA A 431 -16.44 -20.74 19.29
N GLY A 432 -15.23 -21.29 19.14
CA GLY A 432 -14.93 -22.34 18.17
C GLY A 432 -14.73 -21.81 16.75
N LYS A 433 -13.99 -20.71 16.57
CA LYS A 433 -13.68 -20.15 15.24
C LYS A 433 -12.94 -21.16 14.34
N SER A 434 -11.95 -21.87 14.90
CA SER A 434 -11.15 -22.85 14.17
C SER A 434 -11.97 -24.05 13.69
N ILE A 435 -12.81 -24.65 14.54
CA ILE A 435 -13.73 -25.73 14.14
C ILE A 435 -14.77 -25.24 13.12
N THR A 436 -15.28 -24.02 13.27
CA THR A 436 -16.20 -23.41 12.30
C THR A 436 -15.51 -23.20 10.96
N GLY A 437 -14.25 -22.75 10.96
CA GLY A 437 -13.45 -22.60 9.75
C GLY A 437 -13.17 -23.93 9.04
N ALA A 438 -12.89 -24.99 9.79
CA ALA A 438 -12.76 -26.34 9.26
C ALA A 438 -14.07 -26.83 8.61
N ALA A 439 -15.22 -26.57 9.23
CA ALA A 439 -16.51 -26.94 8.65
C ALA A 439 -16.87 -26.14 7.38
N ILE A 440 -16.57 -24.83 7.36
CA ILE A 440 -16.74 -24.01 6.14
C ILE A 440 -15.88 -24.55 5.00
N MET A 441 -14.63 -24.95 5.29
CA MET A 441 -13.72 -25.52 4.31
C MET A 441 -14.26 -26.83 3.70
N GLU A 442 -14.80 -27.74 4.53
CA GLU A 442 -15.40 -28.98 4.03
C GLU A 442 -16.68 -28.72 3.22
N LEU A 443 -17.56 -27.82 3.68
CA LEU A 443 -18.77 -27.43 2.95
C LEU A 443 -18.47 -26.85 1.56
N LEU A 444 -17.36 -26.12 1.43
CA LEU A 444 -16.91 -25.58 0.14
C LEU A 444 -16.18 -26.60 -0.74
N ASN A 445 -15.76 -27.74 -0.17
CA ASN A 445 -14.88 -28.73 -0.81
C ASN A 445 -13.67 -28.08 -1.52
N ALA A 446 -13.05 -27.08 -0.85
CA ALA A 446 -12.07 -26.19 -1.46
C ALA A 446 -10.62 -26.60 -1.11
N TYR A 447 -10.19 -27.78 -1.61
CA TYR A 447 -8.84 -28.32 -1.41
C TYR A 447 -7.97 -28.25 -2.68
N PRO A 448 -6.63 -28.08 -2.57
CA PRO A 448 -5.91 -27.89 -1.32
C PRO A 448 -6.17 -26.49 -0.73
N ALA A 449 -6.25 -26.42 0.59
CA ALA A 449 -6.50 -25.17 1.32
C ALA A 449 -5.23 -24.69 2.02
N ILE A 450 -5.18 -23.41 2.38
CA ILE A 450 -4.09 -22.82 3.15
C ILE A 450 -4.62 -22.02 4.34
N VAL A 451 -4.06 -22.29 5.52
CA VAL A 451 -4.37 -21.59 6.77
C VAL A 451 -3.21 -20.69 7.13
N LEU A 452 -3.48 -19.41 7.35
CA LEU A 452 -2.55 -18.39 7.78
C LEU A 452 -2.88 -17.98 9.22
N CYS A 453 -2.03 -18.32 10.18
CA CYS A 453 -2.30 -18.11 11.62
C CYS A 453 -1.07 -17.61 12.40
N PRO A 454 -1.24 -17.15 13.66
CA PRO A 454 -0.12 -16.89 14.56
C PRO A 454 0.81 -18.11 14.76
N PRO A 455 2.13 -17.91 15.00
CA PRO A 455 3.11 -19.00 14.97
C PRO A 455 2.87 -20.13 15.98
N HIS A 456 2.36 -19.82 17.16
CA HIS A 456 2.04 -20.79 18.22
C HIS A 456 0.71 -21.50 17.99
N LEU A 457 -0.16 -20.99 17.10
CA LEU A 457 -1.42 -21.66 16.71
C LEU A 457 -1.22 -22.68 15.59
N VAL A 458 -0.06 -22.72 14.94
CA VAL A 458 0.21 -23.67 13.83
C VAL A 458 0.00 -25.14 14.26
N PRO A 459 0.57 -25.63 15.37
CA PRO A 459 0.35 -27.03 15.79
C PRO A 459 -1.12 -27.29 16.15
N LYS A 460 -1.78 -26.32 16.77
CA LYS A 460 -3.21 -26.40 17.12
C LYS A 460 -4.09 -26.52 15.88
N TRP A 461 -3.86 -25.70 14.86
CA TRP A 461 -4.59 -25.76 13.59
C TRP A 461 -4.42 -27.11 12.90
N ILE A 462 -3.19 -27.65 12.84
CA ILE A 462 -2.93 -28.98 12.27
C ILE A 462 -3.76 -30.04 13.00
N ARG A 463 -3.67 -30.08 14.34
CA ARG A 463 -4.43 -31.02 15.17
C ARG A 463 -5.94 -30.87 14.95
N GLU A 464 -6.47 -29.65 15.01
CA GLU A 464 -7.91 -29.42 14.92
C GLU A 464 -8.47 -29.77 13.53
N ILE A 465 -7.72 -29.55 12.45
CA ILE A 465 -8.14 -29.97 11.10
C ILE A 465 -8.24 -31.50 11.03
N GLU A 466 -7.21 -32.22 11.47
CA GLU A 466 -7.17 -33.69 11.40
C GLU A 466 -8.17 -34.35 12.36
N GLU A 467 -8.46 -33.73 13.51
CA GLU A 467 -9.50 -34.20 14.45
C GLU A 467 -10.93 -33.88 13.98
N THR A 468 -11.12 -32.76 13.29
CA THR A 468 -12.46 -32.30 12.89
C THR A 468 -12.91 -32.92 11.57
N ILE A 469 -12.03 -33.03 10.58
CA ILE A 469 -12.40 -33.43 9.21
C ILE A 469 -11.90 -34.86 8.94
N PRO A 470 -12.80 -35.83 8.71
CA PRO A 470 -12.41 -37.21 8.44
C PRO A 470 -11.48 -37.34 7.22
N GLY A 471 -10.28 -37.89 7.45
CA GLY A 471 -9.29 -38.13 6.40
C GLY A 471 -8.56 -36.88 5.91
N ALA A 472 -8.69 -35.74 6.59
CA ALA A 472 -7.85 -34.58 6.32
C ALA A 472 -6.40 -34.81 6.77
N ARG A 473 -5.48 -34.18 6.05
CA ARG A 473 -4.05 -34.12 6.39
C ARG A 473 -3.59 -32.69 6.35
N ALA A 474 -2.99 -32.24 7.45
CA ALA A 474 -2.48 -30.89 7.56
C ALA A 474 -0.95 -30.88 7.66
N MET A 475 -0.28 -30.04 6.87
CA MET A 475 1.17 -29.93 6.83
C MET A 475 1.61 -28.48 7.05
N GLU A 476 2.58 -28.28 7.93
CA GLU A 476 3.19 -26.96 8.13
C GLU A 476 4.10 -26.60 6.95
N LEU A 477 3.98 -25.37 6.43
CA LEU A 477 5.00 -24.78 5.54
C LEU A 477 5.85 -23.79 6.33
N LYS A 478 7.10 -24.16 6.60
CA LYS A 478 8.02 -23.42 7.48
C LYS A 478 8.82 -22.39 6.69
N ARG A 479 9.41 -22.81 5.57
CA ARG A 479 10.35 -21.98 4.80
C ARG A 479 10.46 -22.36 3.33
N ILE A 480 11.01 -21.43 2.57
CA ILE A 480 11.53 -21.65 1.22
C ILE A 480 12.94 -21.07 1.19
N GLY A 481 13.93 -21.87 0.79
CA GLY A 481 15.34 -21.53 0.76
C GLY A 481 16.15 -22.00 1.96
N ARG A 482 17.38 -21.50 2.02
CA ARG A 482 18.38 -21.81 3.07
C ARG A 482 18.28 -20.84 4.26
N ASN A 483 18.64 -21.31 5.44
CA ASN A 483 18.86 -20.45 6.62
C ASN A 483 20.33 -20.56 7.08
N ALA A 484 20.77 -19.67 7.96
CA ALA A 484 22.11 -19.71 8.55
C ALA A 484 22.35 -21.01 9.36
N ASP A 485 21.36 -21.44 10.14
CA ASP A 485 21.48 -22.61 11.05
C ASP A 485 21.33 -23.96 10.33
N ASP A 486 20.76 -23.97 9.12
CA ASP A 486 20.56 -25.17 8.30
C ASP A 486 20.65 -24.80 6.81
N PRO A 487 21.78 -25.14 6.16
CA PRO A 487 22.08 -24.78 4.78
C PRO A 487 21.34 -25.65 3.76
N SER A 488 20.51 -26.62 4.17
CA SER A 488 19.68 -27.39 3.25
C SER A 488 18.70 -26.47 2.51
N ASP A 489 18.61 -26.65 1.18
CA ASP A 489 17.70 -25.89 0.33
C ASP A 489 16.32 -26.54 0.36
N VAL A 490 15.40 -25.97 1.13
CA VAL A 490 14.06 -26.52 1.36
C VAL A 490 13.03 -25.69 0.63
N ASN A 491 12.07 -26.32 -0.04
CA ASN A 491 10.90 -25.63 -0.58
C ASN A 491 9.63 -26.34 -0.12
N ASP A 492 9.11 -25.92 1.03
CA ASP A 492 7.95 -26.59 1.65
C ASP A 492 6.69 -26.48 0.79
N VAL A 493 6.51 -25.38 0.05
CA VAL A 493 5.37 -25.22 -0.87
C VAL A 493 5.45 -26.24 -1.99
N SER A 494 6.61 -26.35 -2.67
CA SER A 494 6.78 -27.33 -3.74
C SER A 494 6.64 -28.76 -3.23
N ARG A 495 7.19 -29.05 -2.04
CA ARG A 495 7.03 -30.36 -1.39
C ARG A 495 5.56 -30.68 -1.12
N PHE A 496 4.81 -29.76 -0.52
CA PHE A 496 3.39 -29.93 -0.24
C PHE A 496 2.60 -30.25 -1.52
N LEU A 497 2.83 -29.48 -2.58
CA LEU A 497 2.13 -29.66 -3.86
C LEU A 497 2.46 -31.02 -4.50
N LYS A 498 3.73 -31.44 -4.50
CA LYS A 498 4.12 -32.76 -5.00
C LYS A 498 3.45 -33.90 -4.22
N LEU A 499 3.41 -33.81 -2.90
CA LEU A 499 2.75 -34.83 -2.06
C LEU A 499 1.22 -34.84 -2.27
N TYR A 500 0.62 -33.69 -2.54
CA TYR A 500 -0.80 -33.59 -2.89
C TYR A 500 -1.09 -34.21 -4.26
N GLU A 501 -0.30 -33.88 -5.28
CA GLU A 501 -0.41 -34.43 -6.63
C GLU A 501 -0.16 -35.95 -6.67
N ALA A 502 0.75 -36.46 -5.85
CA ALA A 502 1.01 -37.89 -5.67
C ALA A 502 -0.11 -38.62 -4.88
N GLY A 503 -1.06 -37.89 -4.30
CA GLY A 503 -2.15 -38.45 -3.48
C GLY A 503 -1.74 -38.85 -2.05
N GLU A 504 -0.49 -38.62 -1.65
CA GLU A 504 0.03 -38.99 -0.32
C GLU A 504 -0.62 -38.20 0.83
N LEU A 505 -1.03 -36.94 0.56
CA LEU A 505 -1.79 -36.13 1.52
C LEU A 505 -3.30 -36.39 1.48
N GLY A 506 -3.78 -37.22 0.54
CA GLY A 506 -5.21 -37.43 0.29
C GLY A 506 -5.93 -36.20 -0.30
N GLN A 507 -7.24 -36.32 -0.51
CA GLN A 507 -8.04 -35.28 -1.17
C GLN A 507 -8.26 -34.02 -0.31
N ARG A 508 -8.17 -34.17 1.02
CA ARG A 508 -8.44 -33.12 2.02
C ARG A 508 -7.14 -32.55 2.60
N ALA A 509 -6.24 -32.12 1.72
CA ALA A 509 -4.92 -31.62 2.10
C ALA A 509 -4.95 -30.13 2.47
N VAL A 510 -4.34 -29.78 3.61
CA VAL A 510 -4.31 -28.40 4.11
C VAL A 510 -2.88 -27.97 4.46
N ALA A 511 -2.44 -26.87 3.89
CA ALA A 511 -1.18 -26.22 4.27
C ALA A 511 -1.42 -25.26 5.44
N VAL A 512 -0.60 -25.30 6.48
CA VAL A 512 -0.69 -24.37 7.62
C VAL A 512 0.58 -23.54 7.70
N ILE A 513 0.44 -22.22 7.70
CA ILE A 513 1.55 -21.28 7.66
C ILE A 513 1.44 -20.23 8.78
N ALA A 514 2.57 -19.96 9.41
CA ALA A 514 2.66 -18.87 10.37
C ALA A 514 2.67 -17.50 9.65
N HIS A 515 2.02 -16.49 10.24
CA HIS A 515 2.09 -15.09 9.78
C HIS A 515 3.51 -14.58 9.56
N THR A 516 4.45 -15.07 10.37
CA THR A 516 5.89 -14.77 10.26
C THR A 516 6.53 -15.46 9.06
N SER A 517 6.34 -16.76 8.89
CA SER A 517 6.88 -17.51 7.75
C SER A 517 6.31 -17.05 6.41
N ALA A 518 5.04 -16.62 6.38
CA ALA A 518 4.39 -16.08 5.20
C ALA A 518 5.12 -14.87 4.61
N LYS A 519 5.69 -14.01 5.48
CA LYS A 519 6.33 -12.75 5.11
C LYS A 519 7.86 -12.80 4.96
N TYR A 520 8.53 -13.76 5.59
CA TYR A 520 10.00 -13.75 5.66
C TYR A 520 10.64 -14.22 4.36
N GLY A 521 11.05 -13.25 3.54
CA GLY A 521 11.94 -13.45 2.38
C GLY A 521 13.42 -13.31 2.74
N ALA A 522 14.27 -13.13 1.72
CA ALA A 522 15.70 -12.87 1.90
C ALA A 522 15.90 -11.62 2.75
N GLY A 523 16.62 -11.77 3.86
CA GLY A 523 17.11 -10.63 4.62
C GLY A 523 18.18 -9.89 3.83
N TRP A 524 18.67 -8.80 4.38
CA TRP A 524 19.88 -8.18 3.89
C TRP A 524 20.84 -7.96 5.07
N GLU A 525 22.13 -7.99 4.78
CA GLU A 525 23.20 -7.66 5.72
C GLU A 525 24.07 -6.57 5.14
N HIS A 526 24.83 -5.89 6.00
CA HIS A 526 25.82 -4.90 5.56
C HIS A 526 26.93 -5.59 4.78
N ALA A 527 27.16 -5.11 3.56
CA ALA A 527 28.24 -5.57 2.68
C ALA A 527 29.40 -4.58 2.79
N VAL A 528 30.24 -4.79 3.80
CA VAL A 528 31.36 -3.90 4.16
C VAL A 528 32.59 -4.74 4.49
N THR A 529 33.77 -4.15 4.34
CA THR A 529 35.03 -4.76 4.76
C THR A 529 35.62 -3.98 5.93
N CYS A 530 36.21 -4.66 6.91
CA CYS A 530 37.02 -3.99 7.91
C CYS A 530 38.42 -3.72 7.33
N LYS A 531 38.92 -2.49 7.44
CA LYS A 531 40.27 -2.09 7.01
C LYS A 531 40.93 -1.21 8.07
N ARG A 532 42.27 -1.22 8.07
CA ARG A 532 43.09 -0.34 8.92
C ARG A 532 43.34 0.99 8.21
N PHE A 533 43.13 2.08 8.93
CA PHE A 533 43.38 3.44 8.49
C PHE A 533 44.32 4.14 9.47
N VAL A 534 45.06 5.12 8.97
CA VAL A 534 45.93 5.98 9.78
C VAL A 534 45.21 7.31 9.90
N ASP A 535 45.06 7.82 11.12
CA ASP A 535 44.53 9.16 11.34
C ASP A 535 45.58 10.20 10.91
N ASP A 536 45.17 11.14 10.07
CA ASP A 536 46.06 12.15 9.48
C ASP A 536 46.52 13.19 10.53
N GLU A 537 45.82 13.34 11.67
CA GLU A 537 46.15 14.33 12.69
C GLU A 537 47.13 13.82 13.76
N ASP A 538 46.98 12.57 14.22
CA ASP A 538 47.78 12.00 15.31
C ASP A 538 48.60 10.75 14.91
N GLY A 539 48.50 10.29 13.66
CA GLY A 539 49.23 9.14 13.14
C GLY A 539 48.77 7.80 13.70
N ARG A 540 47.67 7.76 14.45
CA ARG A 540 47.18 6.55 15.10
C ARG A 540 46.54 5.62 14.09
N VAL A 541 46.89 4.34 14.17
CA VAL A 541 46.22 3.28 13.37
C VAL A 541 44.93 2.87 14.06
N PHE A 542 43.82 2.91 13.33
CA PHE A 542 42.51 2.42 13.80
C PHE A 542 41.84 1.54 12.74
N GLU A 543 40.94 0.65 13.20
CA GLU A 543 40.14 -0.20 12.32
C GLU A 543 38.76 0.42 12.09
N ALA A 544 38.35 0.48 10.83
CA ALA A 544 37.06 1.03 10.43
C ALA A 544 36.44 0.25 9.28
N LEU A 545 35.12 0.40 9.15
CA LEU A 545 34.36 -0.18 8.05
C LEU A 545 34.57 0.63 6.77
N ALA A 546 34.82 -0.09 5.69
CA ALA A 546 35.13 0.47 4.39
C ALA A 546 34.26 -0.16 3.29
N CYS A 547 34.08 0.60 2.21
CA CYS A 547 33.43 0.11 1.01
C CYS A 547 34.22 -1.07 0.41
N PRO A 548 33.58 -2.20 0.07
CA PRO A 548 34.27 -3.36 -0.48
C PRO A 548 34.84 -3.10 -1.89
N THR A 549 34.27 -2.14 -2.63
CA THR A 549 34.68 -1.84 -4.00
C THR A 549 35.76 -0.76 -4.07
N CYS A 550 35.55 0.41 -3.47
CA CYS A 550 36.53 1.50 -3.53
C CYS A 550 37.51 1.54 -2.35
N GLY A 551 37.25 0.80 -1.28
CA GLY A 551 38.11 0.76 -0.10
C GLY A 551 38.05 1.98 0.82
N SER A 552 37.23 2.98 0.50
CA SER A 552 37.10 4.21 1.29
C SER A 552 36.33 4.00 2.59
N LEU A 553 36.67 4.80 3.61
CA LEU A 553 36.01 4.88 4.91
C LEU A 553 34.52 5.16 4.77
N ILE A 554 33.68 4.44 5.51
CA ILE A 554 32.25 4.71 5.56
C ILE A 554 32.00 5.79 6.60
N GLN A 555 31.55 6.95 6.13
CA GLN A 555 31.17 8.10 6.94
C GLN A 555 29.65 8.19 7.05
N ILE A 556 29.16 8.46 8.26
CA ILE A 556 27.74 8.59 8.59
C ILE A 556 27.47 10.02 9.01
N ASN A 557 26.65 10.71 8.23
CA ASN A 557 26.13 12.04 8.58
C ASN A 557 25.08 11.91 9.69
N LEU A 558 25.37 12.49 10.85
CA LEU A 558 24.48 12.58 12.00
C LEU A 558 23.74 13.94 12.00
N PRO A 559 22.57 14.04 12.66
CA PRO A 559 21.88 15.31 12.81
C PRO A 559 22.79 16.38 13.42
N GLY A 560 22.74 17.61 12.88
CA GLY A 560 23.60 18.71 13.34
C GLY A 560 24.90 18.90 12.57
N GLY A 561 25.11 18.17 11.47
CA GLY A 561 26.27 18.36 10.59
C GLY A 561 27.53 17.61 11.03
N PHE A 562 27.42 16.74 12.03
CA PHE A 562 28.52 15.89 12.49
C PHE A 562 28.64 14.65 11.60
N THR A 563 29.88 14.26 11.29
CA THR A 563 30.17 13.05 10.51
C THR A 563 30.91 12.06 11.39
N LYS A 564 30.36 10.85 11.54
CA LYS A 564 30.98 9.77 12.31
C LYS A 564 31.54 8.70 11.37
N VAL A 565 32.78 8.28 11.58
CA VAL A 565 33.35 7.10 10.91
C VAL A 565 32.74 5.84 11.51
N ALA A 566 32.22 4.95 10.66
CA ALA A 566 31.68 3.67 11.10
C ALA A 566 32.82 2.71 11.45
N THR A 567 32.94 2.31 12.71
CA THR A 567 33.93 1.32 13.17
C THR A 567 33.30 -0.04 13.48
N SER A 568 31.98 -0.07 13.67
CA SER A 568 31.19 -1.28 13.92
C SER A 568 29.94 -1.35 13.05
N LEU A 569 29.39 -2.55 12.87
CA LEU A 569 28.13 -2.73 12.12
C LEU A 569 26.96 -2.00 12.78
N GLU A 570 27.00 -1.80 14.10
CA GLU A 570 25.99 -1.05 14.85
C GLU A 570 25.93 0.42 14.41
N ASP A 571 27.07 1.00 14.04
CA ASP A 571 27.12 2.40 13.55
C ASP A 571 26.32 2.59 12.27
N LEU A 572 26.29 1.59 11.38
CA LEU A 572 25.55 1.65 10.12
C LEU A 572 24.03 1.63 10.35
N GLY A 573 23.58 1.02 11.45
CA GLY A 573 22.18 0.85 11.83
C GLY A 573 21.37 0.00 10.83
N ASP A 574 20.04 -0.01 10.97
CA ASP A 574 19.13 -0.82 10.13
C ASP A 574 18.78 -0.17 8.78
N LYS A 575 19.70 0.60 8.20
CA LYS A 575 19.49 1.31 6.92
C LYS A 575 20.34 0.71 5.82
N ARG A 576 19.70 0.42 4.69
CA ARG A 576 20.40 0.11 3.43
C ARG A 576 21.10 1.37 2.94
N ARG A 577 22.42 1.32 2.83
CA ARG A 577 23.26 2.45 2.45
C ARG A 577 23.97 2.17 1.13
N PHE A 578 24.32 3.22 0.43
CA PHE A 578 25.21 3.17 -0.73
C PHE A 578 26.47 3.96 -0.40
N CYS A 579 27.59 3.60 -1.02
CA CYS A 579 28.83 4.34 -0.85
C CYS A 579 28.72 5.72 -1.52
N GLU A 580 28.84 6.79 -0.74
CA GLU A 580 28.71 8.18 -1.21
C GLU A 580 30.07 8.82 -1.58
N VAL A 581 31.17 8.07 -1.48
CA VAL A 581 32.51 8.59 -1.75
C VAL A 581 32.70 8.85 -3.24
N GLU A 582 33.26 10.02 -3.55
CA GLU A 582 33.68 10.40 -4.90
C GLU A 582 34.95 9.63 -5.29
N ILE A 583 34.88 8.87 -6.37
CA ILE A 583 35.98 8.08 -6.93
C ILE A 583 36.27 8.52 -8.36
N ASN A 584 37.50 8.32 -8.80
CA ASN A 584 37.83 8.48 -10.21
C ASN A 584 37.24 7.32 -11.02
N GLY A 585 36.59 7.63 -12.12
CA GLY A 585 35.98 6.63 -13.00
C GLY A 585 35.14 7.27 -14.09
N TYR A 586 34.52 6.44 -14.91
CA TYR A 586 33.62 6.95 -15.94
C TYR A 586 32.38 7.60 -15.33
N GLU A 587 32.15 8.87 -15.65
CA GLU A 587 31.03 9.66 -15.15
C GLU A 587 29.69 8.99 -15.47
N LEU A 588 28.70 9.15 -14.58
CA LEU A 588 27.37 8.56 -14.72
C LEU A 588 26.30 9.68 -14.70
N ASP A 589 25.30 9.58 -15.57
CA ASP A 589 24.13 10.46 -15.56
C ASP A 589 23.15 10.12 -14.42
N ASP A 590 22.09 10.94 -14.24
CA ASP A 590 21.04 10.74 -13.23
C ASP A 590 20.31 9.37 -13.32
N LYS A 591 20.51 8.63 -14.41
CA LYS A 591 19.94 7.30 -14.66
C LYS A 591 20.98 6.19 -14.56
N GLY A 592 22.19 6.49 -14.09
CA GLY A 592 23.28 5.55 -13.90
C GLY A 592 23.97 5.09 -15.18
N ARG A 593 23.87 5.85 -16.28
CA ARG A 593 24.49 5.53 -17.58
C ARG A 593 25.78 6.30 -17.77
N LEU A 594 26.77 5.72 -18.47
CA LEU A 594 28.04 6.38 -18.76
C LEU A 594 27.80 7.70 -19.51
N VAL A 595 28.28 8.81 -18.95
CA VAL A 595 28.34 10.09 -19.65
C VAL A 595 29.36 9.94 -20.77
N GLN A 596 28.96 10.32 -21.98
CA GLN A 596 29.78 10.21 -23.16
C GLN A 596 30.16 11.59 -23.68
N ASP A 597 31.39 11.72 -24.18
CA ASP A 597 31.84 12.91 -24.90
C ASP A 597 31.16 12.99 -26.27
N GLU A 598 31.43 14.07 -26.99
CA GLU A 598 30.91 14.31 -28.35
C GLU A 598 31.26 13.19 -29.35
N ASN A 599 32.24 12.34 -29.03
CA ASN A 599 32.67 11.20 -29.83
C ASN A 599 32.09 9.85 -29.37
N ARG A 600 31.12 9.86 -28.44
CA ARG A 600 30.53 8.65 -27.81
C ARG A 600 31.53 7.85 -26.99
N LYS A 601 32.68 8.42 -26.61
CA LYS A 601 33.61 7.79 -25.68
C LYS A 601 33.19 8.13 -24.26
N PRO A 602 33.20 7.16 -23.33
CA PRO A 602 32.84 7.43 -21.95
C PRO A 602 33.84 8.40 -21.33
N ILE A 603 33.32 9.47 -20.70
CA ILE A 603 34.12 10.52 -20.07
C ILE A 603 34.69 9.97 -18.78
N TRP A 604 36.01 10.02 -18.65
CA TRP A 604 36.71 9.68 -17.42
C TRP A 604 36.84 10.92 -16.55
N GLY A 605 36.25 10.87 -15.37
CA GLY A 605 36.22 12.01 -14.45
C GLY A 605 36.00 11.52 -13.02
N LYS A 606 35.14 12.23 -12.29
CA LYS A 606 34.77 11.90 -10.92
C LYS A 606 33.32 11.44 -10.85
N ARG A 607 33.05 10.40 -10.04
CA ARG A 607 31.69 9.90 -9.81
C ARG A 607 31.53 9.41 -8.39
N ILE A 608 30.29 9.37 -7.91
CA ILE A 608 29.98 8.69 -6.65
C ILE A 608 30.14 7.18 -6.86
N CYS A 609 30.85 6.53 -5.94
CA CYS A 609 31.10 5.08 -5.98
C CYS A 609 29.80 4.27 -6.11
N GLY A 610 28.77 4.65 -5.37
CA GLY A 610 27.41 4.11 -5.51
C GLY A 610 27.27 2.63 -5.16
N THR A 611 28.34 1.99 -4.69
CA THR A 611 28.34 0.58 -4.32
C THR A 611 27.33 0.35 -3.20
N PRO A 612 26.37 -0.58 -3.34
CA PRO A 612 25.47 -0.93 -2.25
C PRO A 612 26.30 -1.50 -1.10
N LEU A 613 26.24 -0.85 0.06
CA LEU A 613 26.87 -1.31 1.30
C LEU A 613 25.99 -2.35 2.01
N PHE A 614 25.15 -3.04 1.25
CA PHE A 614 24.29 -4.11 1.70
C PHE A 614 24.21 -5.19 0.63
N GLN A 615 24.02 -6.43 1.07
CA GLN A 615 23.75 -7.57 0.21
C GLN A 615 22.59 -8.38 0.77
N PHE A 616 21.82 -9.04 -0.08
CA PHE A 616 20.75 -9.93 0.38
C PHE A 616 21.34 -11.25 0.89
N THR A 617 20.92 -11.67 2.07
CA THR A 617 21.40 -12.89 2.72
C THR A 617 20.61 -14.10 2.27
N GLY A 618 21.32 -15.09 1.71
CA GLY A 618 20.78 -16.40 1.35
C GLY A 618 19.76 -16.40 0.21
N ARG A 619 19.26 -17.60 -0.12
CA ARG A 619 18.19 -17.84 -1.12
C ARG A 619 16.83 -17.99 -0.46
N ARG A 620 16.46 -17.15 0.52
CA ARG A 620 15.16 -17.28 1.21
C ARG A 620 14.05 -16.55 0.44
N TRP A 621 12.88 -17.18 0.32
CA TRP A 621 11.71 -16.59 -0.35
C TRP A 621 10.53 -16.52 0.62
N ALA A 622 9.80 -15.41 0.60
CA ALA A 622 8.56 -15.29 1.36
C ALA A 622 7.54 -16.28 0.78
N ILE A 623 6.91 -17.09 1.63
CA ILE A 623 5.98 -18.14 1.18
C ILE A 623 4.82 -17.52 0.40
N ALA A 624 4.28 -16.39 0.86
CA ALA A 624 3.18 -15.71 0.18
C ALA A 624 3.57 -15.20 -1.21
N GLU A 625 4.77 -14.64 -1.35
CA GLU A 625 5.30 -14.16 -2.63
C GLU A 625 5.57 -15.31 -3.59
N TYR A 626 6.16 -16.40 -3.08
CA TYR A 626 6.39 -17.61 -3.88
C TYR A 626 5.08 -18.19 -4.40
N ILE A 627 4.06 -18.32 -3.55
CA ILE A 627 2.73 -18.79 -3.97
C ILE A 627 2.15 -17.85 -5.03
N ALA A 628 2.24 -16.53 -4.84
CA ALA A 628 1.71 -15.56 -5.80
C ALA A 628 2.39 -15.59 -7.17
N LYS A 629 3.68 -15.95 -7.22
CA LYS A 629 4.47 -16.03 -8.46
C LYS A 629 4.41 -17.41 -9.12
N GLN A 630 4.50 -18.48 -8.34
CA GLN A 630 4.77 -19.84 -8.82
C GLN A 630 3.63 -20.84 -8.62
N ALA A 631 2.68 -20.56 -7.72
CA ALA A 631 1.57 -21.47 -7.40
C ALA A 631 0.21 -20.74 -7.38
N ARG A 632 0.08 -19.68 -8.17
CA ARG A 632 -1.12 -18.83 -8.20
C ARG A 632 -2.33 -19.64 -8.66
N GLY A 633 -3.42 -19.59 -7.89
CA GLY A 633 -4.65 -20.34 -8.16
C GLY A 633 -4.61 -21.82 -7.75
N THR A 634 -3.49 -22.33 -7.25
CA THR A 634 -3.35 -23.75 -6.86
C THR A 634 -4.11 -24.04 -5.56
N PHE A 635 -3.96 -23.17 -4.55
CA PHE A 635 -4.73 -23.25 -3.32
C PHE A 635 -6.13 -22.65 -3.55
N LYS A 636 -7.18 -23.41 -3.25
CA LYS A 636 -8.56 -22.99 -3.51
C LYS A 636 -9.11 -22.06 -2.42
N LEU A 637 -8.77 -22.31 -1.16
CA LEU A 637 -9.25 -21.52 -0.01
C LEU A 637 -8.07 -21.01 0.84
N LEU A 638 -8.08 -19.72 1.16
CA LEU A 638 -7.29 -19.12 2.24
C LEU A 638 -8.16 -18.98 3.49
N ILE A 639 -7.71 -19.51 4.63
CA ILE A 639 -8.27 -19.20 5.95
C ILE A 639 -7.27 -18.32 6.69
N ALA A 640 -7.62 -17.07 7.00
CA ALA A 640 -6.77 -16.16 7.77
C ALA A 640 -7.30 -16.01 9.19
N ASP A 641 -6.57 -16.58 10.14
CA ASP A 641 -6.87 -16.51 11.56
C ASP A 641 -6.20 -15.29 12.22
N GLU A 642 -6.89 -14.72 13.20
CA GLU A 642 -6.59 -13.41 13.80
C GLU A 642 -6.30 -12.33 12.74
N CYS A 643 -7.20 -12.20 11.76
CA CYS A 643 -7.00 -11.36 10.60
C CYS A 643 -6.85 -9.86 10.92
N HIS A 644 -7.26 -9.41 12.12
CA HIS A 644 -7.07 -8.04 12.57
C HIS A 644 -5.58 -7.65 12.67
N GLU A 645 -4.69 -8.61 12.91
CA GLU A 645 -3.23 -8.38 12.90
C GLU A 645 -2.66 -8.15 11.48
N LEU A 646 -3.47 -8.38 10.44
CA LEU A 646 -3.12 -8.23 9.03
C LEU A 646 -3.64 -6.93 8.41
N ALA A 647 -4.29 -6.08 9.21
CA ALA A 647 -5.05 -4.93 8.72
C ALA A 647 -4.20 -3.70 8.33
N ALA A 648 -2.91 -3.67 8.69
CA ALA A 648 -2.05 -2.52 8.40
C ALA A 648 -1.81 -2.31 6.88
N LYS A 649 -1.62 -1.04 6.47
CA LYS A 649 -1.41 -0.63 5.07
C LYS A 649 -0.20 -1.31 4.41
N ALA A 650 0.96 -1.15 5.03
CA ALA A 650 2.27 -1.47 4.45
C ALA A 650 3.12 -2.38 5.36
N SER A 651 2.50 -3.11 6.28
CA SER A 651 3.24 -4.13 7.02
C SER A 651 3.49 -5.33 6.12
N ASP A 652 4.65 -5.99 6.27
CA ASP A 652 4.96 -7.20 5.52
C ASP A 652 3.88 -8.28 5.69
N ARG A 653 3.26 -8.34 6.88
CA ARG A 653 2.13 -9.24 7.18
C ARG A 653 0.91 -8.92 6.31
N GLY A 654 0.57 -7.64 6.19
CA GLY A 654 -0.53 -7.18 5.35
C GLY A 654 -0.26 -7.35 3.85
N ILE A 655 0.99 -7.23 3.42
CA ILE A 655 1.44 -7.52 2.04
C ILE A 655 1.32 -9.02 1.75
N ALA A 656 1.88 -9.87 2.62
CA ALA A 656 1.78 -11.33 2.49
C ALA A 656 0.32 -11.81 2.45
N PHE A 657 -0.52 -11.25 3.33
CA PHE A 657 -1.95 -11.53 3.31
C PHE A 657 -2.60 -11.12 1.98
N HIS A 658 -2.32 -9.91 1.47
CA HIS A 658 -2.84 -9.47 0.18
C HIS A 658 -2.42 -10.38 -0.97
N GLN A 659 -1.15 -10.81 -0.99
CA GLN A 659 -0.63 -11.74 -1.99
C GLN A 659 -1.39 -13.07 -1.97
N LEU A 660 -1.66 -13.63 -0.77
CA LEU A 660 -2.42 -14.87 -0.63
C LEU A 660 -3.90 -14.71 -1.04
N VAL A 661 -4.55 -13.61 -0.65
CA VAL A 661 -5.92 -13.29 -1.09
C VAL A 661 -6.01 -13.20 -2.61
N ALA A 662 -5.03 -12.56 -3.26
CA ALA A 662 -5.00 -12.44 -4.73
C ALA A 662 -4.60 -13.74 -5.47
N SER A 663 -4.12 -14.75 -4.72
CA SER A 663 -3.62 -16.02 -5.27
C SER A 663 -4.52 -17.21 -4.99
N THR A 664 -5.58 -17.03 -4.21
CA THR A 664 -6.56 -18.07 -3.86
C THR A 664 -7.94 -17.73 -4.43
N LYS A 665 -8.78 -18.75 -4.65
CA LYS A 665 -10.13 -18.55 -5.21
C LYS A 665 -11.08 -17.97 -4.16
N TYR A 666 -11.01 -18.49 -2.95
CA TYR A 666 -11.88 -18.13 -1.83
C TYR A 666 -11.06 -17.66 -0.64
N THR A 667 -11.61 -16.74 0.15
CA THR A 667 -11.01 -16.28 1.41
C THR A 667 -12.01 -16.34 2.56
N LEU A 668 -11.61 -16.98 3.66
CA LEU A 668 -12.28 -16.95 4.95
C LEU A 668 -11.40 -16.17 5.93
N THR A 669 -11.97 -15.20 6.64
CA THR A 669 -11.27 -14.53 7.76
C THR A 669 -11.92 -14.82 9.10
N LEU A 670 -11.09 -15.04 10.12
CA LEU A 670 -11.50 -15.31 11.49
C LEU A 670 -10.87 -14.28 12.41
N THR A 671 -11.66 -13.67 13.29
CA THR A 671 -11.14 -12.71 14.28
C THR A 671 -12.05 -12.59 15.50
N GLY A 672 -11.48 -12.21 16.65
CA GLY A 672 -12.26 -11.74 17.80
C GLY A 672 -13.01 -10.43 17.53
N THR A 673 -12.36 -9.50 16.83
CA THR A 673 -12.93 -8.20 16.46
C THR A 673 -12.23 -7.64 15.23
N PHE A 674 -12.96 -6.88 14.42
CA PHE A 674 -12.37 -6.11 13.32
C PHE A 674 -11.91 -4.70 13.74
N PHE A 675 -12.33 -4.23 14.91
CA PHE A 675 -12.23 -2.82 15.27
C PHE A 675 -11.06 -2.55 16.24
N GLY A 676 -10.09 -1.75 15.79
CA GLY A 676 -8.97 -1.26 16.59
C GLY A 676 -9.18 0.16 17.15
N GLY A 677 -10.44 0.59 17.31
CA GLY A 677 -10.82 1.91 17.84
C GLY A 677 -10.92 3.04 16.80
N ARG A 678 -10.08 3.04 15.76
CA ARG A 678 -10.15 3.99 14.63
C ARG A 678 -10.81 3.36 13.41
N SER A 679 -11.47 4.14 12.56
CA SER A 679 -12.14 3.61 11.35
C SER A 679 -11.14 3.07 10.33
N THR A 680 -9.94 3.67 10.24
CA THR A 680 -8.89 3.17 9.33
C THR A 680 -8.33 1.81 9.75
N SER A 681 -8.56 1.36 10.98
CA SER A 681 -8.08 0.05 11.45
C SER A 681 -8.64 -1.12 10.65
N ILE A 682 -9.82 -0.97 10.04
CA ILE A 682 -10.45 -2.00 9.20
C ILE A 682 -10.36 -1.68 7.70
N PHE A 683 -9.98 -0.46 7.32
CA PHE A 683 -10.05 0.02 5.93
C PHE A 683 -9.29 -0.87 4.95
N TRP A 684 -7.98 -1.09 5.18
CA TRP A 684 -7.19 -1.89 4.25
C TRP A 684 -7.54 -3.38 4.31
N LEU A 685 -8.07 -3.86 5.42
CA LEU A 685 -8.61 -5.22 5.51
C LEU A 685 -9.81 -5.37 4.58
N LEU A 686 -10.79 -4.47 4.66
CA LEU A 686 -11.95 -4.47 3.76
C LEU A 686 -11.58 -4.15 2.32
N HIS A 687 -10.59 -3.29 2.07
CA HIS A 687 -10.13 -3.04 0.70
C HIS A 687 -9.51 -4.30 0.07
N ARG A 688 -8.81 -5.13 0.86
CA ARG A 688 -8.26 -6.42 0.36
C ARG A 688 -9.36 -7.46 0.15
N LEU A 689 -10.38 -7.47 1.00
CA LEU A 689 -11.45 -8.46 1.00
C LEU A 689 -12.61 -8.09 0.06
N ASN A 690 -13.25 -6.95 0.30
CA ASN A 690 -14.54 -6.59 -0.29
C ASN A 690 -14.38 -5.79 -1.59
N ALA A 691 -14.92 -6.34 -2.68
CA ALA A 691 -14.91 -5.68 -3.99
C ALA A 691 -15.69 -4.35 -4.01
N SER A 692 -16.75 -4.23 -3.21
CA SER A 692 -17.52 -2.99 -3.06
C SER A 692 -16.66 -1.85 -2.48
N VAL A 693 -15.78 -2.14 -1.53
CA VAL A 693 -14.86 -1.16 -0.96
C VAL A 693 -13.81 -0.73 -1.99
N ARG A 694 -13.24 -1.66 -2.76
CA ARG A 694 -12.31 -1.32 -3.87
C ARG A 694 -12.96 -0.49 -4.97
N LYS A 695 -14.23 -0.77 -5.25
CA LYS A 695 -15.02 0.01 -6.21
C LYS A 695 -15.16 1.45 -5.76
N ASP A 696 -15.41 1.66 -4.48
CA ASP A 696 -15.72 2.99 -3.94
C ASP A 696 -14.47 3.76 -3.51
N PHE A 697 -13.43 3.10 -2.98
CA PHE A 697 -12.22 3.70 -2.43
C PHE A 697 -10.95 3.12 -3.08
N ALA A 698 -10.00 3.98 -3.43
CA ALA A 698 -8.66 3.55 -3.82
C ALA A 698 -7.84 3.13 -2.59
N PHE A 699 -6.73 2.40 -2.80
CA PHE A 699 -5.91 1.87 -1.71
C PHE A 699 -5.32 2.94 -0.77
N ASN A 700 -5.14 4.16 -1.27
CA ASN A 700 -4.59 5.31 -0.54
C ASN A 700 -5.66 6.32 -0.07
N ASP A 701 -6.95 5.94 -0.14
CA ASP A 701 -8.07 6.80 0.24
C ASP A 701 -8.36 6.81 1.76
N GLU A 702 -7.37 6.48 2.62
CA GLU A 702 -7.60 6.38 4.06
C GLU A 702 -8.15 7.68 4.68
N LYS A 703 -7.80 8.84 4.12
CA LYS A 703 -8.33 10.15 4.56
C LYS A 703 -9.80 10.32 4.18
N ARG A 704 -10.19 9.89 2.97
CA ARG A 704 -11.59 9.94 2.51
C ARG A 704 -12.45 8.95 3.29
N TRP A 705 -11.92 7.76 3.55
CA TRP A 705 -12.52 6.79 4.46
C TRP A 705 -12.74 7.36 5.87
N ALA A 706 -11.70 7.95 6.48
CA ALA A 706 -11.80 8.52 7.83
C ALA A 706 -12.73 9.74 7.89
N ARG A 707 -12.87 10.51 6.81
CA ARG A 707 -13.88 11.59 6.73
C ARG A 707 -15.30 11.04 6.84
N LEU A 708 -15.57 9.90 6.20
CA LEU A 708 -16.90 9.30 6.16
C LEU A 708 -17.22 8.46 7.41
N TYR A 709 -16.30 7.57 7.79
CA TYR A 709 -16.54 6.57 8.83
C TYR A 709 -15.79 6.84 10.14
N GLY A 710 -14.82 7.76 10.16
CA GLY A 710 -13.97 8.03 11.32
C GLY A 710 -14.25 9.36 11.98
N VAL A 711 -13.67 9.55 13.16
CA VAL A 711 -13.63 10.84 13.86
C VAL A 711 -12.34 11.56 13.50
N LEU A 712 -12.43 12.79 12.96
CA LEU A 712 -11.26 13.61 12.68
C LEU A 712 -11.13 14.74 13.70
N GLU A 713 -9.89 15.02 14.08
CA GLU A 713 -9.49 16.19 14.82
C GLU A 713 -8.69 17.10 13.88
N MET A 714 -9.09 18.35 13.76
CA MET A 714 -8.43 19.35 12.94
C MET A 714 -7.84 20.43 13.83
N THR A 715 -6.53 20.63 13.74
CA THR A 715 -5.88 21.79 14.36
C THR A 715 -5.76 22.90 13.33
N ARG A 716 -6.38 24.05 13.61
CA ARG A 716 -6.18 25.28 12.84
C ARG A 716 -5.13 26.13 13.53
N LYS A 717 -3.98 26.32 12.89
CA LYS A 717 -2.95 27.27 13.33
C LYS A 717 -3.09 28.57 12.54
N SER A 718 -3.13 29.72 13.20
CA SER A 718 -2.97 31.00 12.50
C SER A 718 -1.48 31.21 12.24
N LYS A 719 -1.08 31.39 10.98
CA LYS A 719 0.25 31.95 10.67
C LYS A 719 0.11 33.48 10.76
N ARG A 720 0.98 34.12 11.54
CA ARG A 720 1.29 35.54 11.32
C ARG A 720 1.90 35.68 9.92
N ALA A 721 1.47 36.69 9.18
CA ALA A 721 2.39 37.37 8.29
C ALA A 721 3.50 37.92 9.18
N THR A 722 4.73 37.42 9.03
CA THR A 722 5.90 38.06 9.61
C THR A 722 6.06 39.43 8.96
N GLU A 723 6.39 40.45 9.74
CA GLU A 723 6.55 41.85 9.33
C GLU A 723 7.76 42.13 8.42
N ASP A 724 8.39 41.10 7.83
CA ASP A 724 9.44 41.29 6.82
C ASP A 724 8.90 40.86 5.47
N GLY A 725 8.84 41.86 4.58
CA GLY A 725 8.15 41.82 3.30
C GLY A 725 8.66 40.73 2.36
N ASP A 726 7.69 40.02 1.81
CA ASP A 726 7.63 39.64 0.40
C ASP A 726 6.14 39.48 0.07
N GLU A 727 5.54 40.55 -0.46
CA GLU A 727 4.21 40.54 -1.05
C GLU A 727 4.26 39.78 -2.37
N ASP A 728 4.18 38.46 -2.31
CA ASP A 728 3.85 37.63 -3.46
C ASP A 728 2.42 37.08 -3.34
N GLY A 729 1.51 37.75 -4.05
CA GLY A 729 0.30 37.13 -4.59
C GLY A 729 -1.02 37.65 -4.01
N PHE A 730 -1.74 38.41 -4.85
CA PHE A 730 -3.18 38.66 -4.77
C PHE A 730 -3.99 37.35 -4.59
N THR A 731 -4.25 36.93 -3.35
CA THR A 731 -5.36 36.02 -3.01
C THR A 731 -5.87 36.31 -1.59
N GLY A 732 -7.14 36.69 -1.45
CA GLY A 732 -7.78 37.07 -0.18
C GLY A 732 -8.05 35.94 0.82
N ASN A 733 -7.28 34.85 0.83
CA ASN A 733 -7.50 33.71 1.72
C ASN A 733 -6.37 33.55 2.73
N ARG A 734 -6.67 33.79 4.02
CA ARG A 734 -5.83 33.38 5.15
C ARG A 734 -5.47 31.90 5.00
N ARG A 735 -4.19 31.59 4.77
CA ARG A 735 -3.68 30.22 4.64
C ARG A 735 -3.56 29.58 6.02
N TYR A 736 -4.59 28.83 6.44
CA TYR A 736 -4.52 27.96 7.60
C TYR A 736 -3.79 26.66 7.25
N GLN A 737 -2.82 26.26 8.07
CA GLN A 737 -2.22 24.94 7.96
C GLN A 737 -3.07 23.95 8.75
N ASN A 738 -4.03 23.31 8.08
CA ASN A 738 -4.91 22.32 8.69
C ASN A 738 -4.22 20.95 8.72
N GLN A 739 -3.82 20.49 9.89
CA GLN A 739 -3.46 19.07 10.10
C GLN A 739 -4.69 18.34 10.66
N ALA A 740 -5.17 17.36 9.89
CA ALA A 740 -6.26 16.47 10.31
C ALA A 740 -5.67 15.15 10.81
N LYS A 741 -6.05 14.76 12.03
CA LYS A 741 -5.64 13.50 12.68
C LYS A 741 -6.89 12.69 13.03
N GLU A 742 -6.88 11.40 12.73
CA GLU A 742 -7.98 10.52 13.10
C GLU A 742 -7.90 10.13 14.59
N GLN A 743 -9.02 10.27 15.29
CA GLN A 743 -9.20 9.89 16.69
C GLN A 743 -10.05 8.62 16.80
N PRO A 744 -10.03 7.92 17.96
CA PRO A 744 -10.93 6.79 18.20
C PRO A 744 -12.40 7.19 18.06
N GLY A 745 -13.17 6.36 17.38
CA GLY A 745 -14.58 6.60 17.05
C GLY A 745 -14.90 6.20 15.62
N ILE A 746 -15.97 5.42 15.45
CA ILE A 746 -16.37 4.83 14.17
C ILE A 746 -17.87 5.05 13.98
N SER A 747 -18.26 5.44 12.77
CA SER A 747 -19.66 5.58 12.39
C SER A 747 -20.37 4.22 12.36
N PRO A 748 -21.58 4.11 12.96
CA PRO A 748 -22.48 2.95 12.81
C PRO A 748 -22.69 2.50 11.36
N ALA A 749 -22.60 3.44 10.41
CA ALA A 749 -22.77 3.20 8.98
C ALA A 749 -21.81 2.18 8.38
N ILE A 750 -20.66 1.93 9.03
CA ILE A 750 -19.65 0.99 8.54
C ILE A 750 -20.17 -0.45 8.42
N VAL A 751 -21.20 -0.81 9.20
CA VAL A 751 -21.72 -2.17 9.25
C VAL A 751 -22.39 -2.61 7.95
N ASN A 752 -22.89 -1.68 7.12
CA ASN A 752 -23.37 -2.01 5.77
C ASN A 752 -22.30 -2.66 4.90
N ARG A 753 -21.01 -2.39 5.16
CA ARG A 753 -19.89 -2.97 4.42
C ARG A 753 -19.51 -4.36 4.91
N LEU A 754 -20.13 -4.85 5.99
CA LEU A 754 -19.78 -6.09 6.67
C LEU A 754 -20.88 -7.14 6.60
N LEU A 755 -22.16 -6.75 6.73
CA LEU A 755 -23.26 -7.70 6.95
C LEU A 755 -23.50 -8.69 5.79
N ASP A 756 -23.06 -8.37 4.57
CA ASP A 756 -23.18 -9.22 3.38
C ASP A 756 -22.13 -10.34 3.32
N THR A 757 -21.07 -10.23 4.11
CA THR A 757 -19.92 -11.15 4.11
C THR A 757 -19.57 -11.66 5.51
N THR A 758 -20.16 -11.09 6.57
CA THR A 758 -19.73 -11.31 7.96
C THR A 758 -20.84 -11.84 8.84
N VAL A 759 -20.52 -12.87 9.62
CA VAL A 759 -21.36 -13.38 10.71
C VAL A 759 -20.72 -13.03 12.05
N PHE A 760 -21.55 -12.60 13.01
CA PHE A 760 -21.14 -12.21 14.35
C PHE A 760 -21.59 -13.27 15.36
N LEU A 761 -20.65 -13.79 16.15
CA LEU A 761 -20.86 -14.87 17.10
C LEU A 761 -20.41 -14.45 18.51
N SER A 762 -21.33 -14.54 19.48
CA SER A 762 -21.03 -14.40 20.91
C SER A 762 -21.13 -15.77 21.59
N LEU A 763 -20.48 -15.92 22.74
CA LEU A 763 -20.55 -17.14 23.54
C LEU A 763 -21.98 -17.49 23.97
N LYS A 764 -22.82 -16.47 24.21
CA LYS A 764 -24.23 -16.65 24.57
C LYS A 764 -25.04 -17.31 23.45
N ASP A 765 -24.66 -17.13 22.19
CA ASP A 765 -25.39 -17.74 21.05
C ASP A 765 -25.13 -19.25 20.93
N LEU A 766 -24.12 -19.80 21.62
CA LEU A 766 -23.81 -21.22 21.56
C LEU A 766 -24.80 -22.09 22.32
N GLY A 767 -25.64 -21.49 23.18
CA GLY A 767 -26.62 -22.22 23.99
C GLY A 767 -25.99 -23.13 25.05
N LEU A 768 -24.71 -22.91 25.39
CA LEU A 768 -24.01 -23.66 26.42
C LEU A 768 -24.19 -23.01 27.80
N ALA A 769 -24.38 -23.83 28.83
CA ALA A 769 -24.33 -23.38 30.21
C ALA A 769 -22.88 -23.07 30.60
N LEU A 770 -22.48 -21.81 30.47
CA LEU A 770 -21.16 -21.35 30.89
C LEU A 770 -21.14 -21.08 32.41
N PRO A 771 -20.01 -21.35 33.09
CA PRO A 771 -19.82 -20.95 34.48
C PRO A 771 -20.05 -19.44 34.66
N HIS A 772 -20.51 -19.04 35.84
CA HIS A 772 -20.69 -17.62 36.17
C HIS A 772 -19.35 -16.89 36.10
N TYR A 773 -19.29 -15.81 35.32
CA TYR A 773 -18.13 -14.92 35.23
C TYR A 773 -18.35 -13.70 36.13
N ALA A 774 -17.41 -13.43 37.02
CA ALA A 774 -17.41 -12.26 37.90
C ALA A 774 -16.08 -11.51 37.79
N GLU A 775 -16.14 -10.18 37.73
CA GLU A 775 -14.96 -9.32 37.85
C GLU A 775 -15.03 -8.56 39.17
N GLU A 776 -13.99 -8.72 39.99
CA GLU A 776 -13.90 -8.07 41.29
C GLU A 776 -12.62 -7.23 41.37
N VAL A 777 -12.74 -6.02 41.94
CA VAL A 777 -11.60 -5.14 42.18
C VAL A 777 -11.27 -5.19 43.67
N VAL A 778 -10.13 -5.80 44.00
CA VAL A 778 -9.63 -5.87 45.37
C VAL A 778 -8.72 -4.68 45.65
N THR A 779 -9.14 -3.81 46.56
CA THR A 779 -8.35 -2.67 47.02
C THR A 779 -7.55 -3.05 48.25
N LEU A 780 -6.22 -2.91 48.19
CA LEU A 780 -5.31 -3.19 49.30
C LEU A 780 -4.61 -1.91 49.74
N THR A 781 -4.51 -1.71 51.04
CA THR A 781 -3.85 -0.54 51.62
C THR A 781 -2.35 -0.80 51.73
N MET A 782 -1.53 0.18 51.32
CA MET A 782 -0.09 0.16 51.54
C MET A 782 0.21 0.24 53.04
N THR A 783 1.33 -0.34 53.49
CA THR A 783 1.82 -0.11 54.85
C THR A 783 2.16 1.37 55.06
N ASP A 784 2.25 1.82 56.31
CA ASP A 784 2.54 3.24 56.60
C ASP A 784 3.87 3.70 56.00
N GLU A 785 4.90 2.84 56.07
CA GLU A 785 6.21 3.10 55.49
C GLU A 785 6.16 3.16 53.95
N GLN A 786 5.52 2.17 53.32
CA GLN A 786 5.37 2.11 51.87
C GLN A 786 4.56 3.31 51.36
N GLY A 787 3.46 3.64 52.04
CA GLY A 787 2.61 4.77 51.73
C GLY A 787 3.32 6.12 51.93
N GLY A 788 4.16 6.23 52.96
CA GLY A 788 4.99 7.40 53.22
C GLY A 788 5.98 7.65 52.08
N GLN A 789 6.78 6.65 51.73
CA GLN A 789 7.75 6.72 50.64
C GLN A 789 7.06 7.03 49.31
N TYR A 790 5.96 6.32 49.01
CA TYR A 790 5.18 6.52 47.78
C TYR A 790 4.65 7.95 47.66
N ARG A 791 4.00 8.49 48.70
CA ARG A 791 3.44 9.86 48.66
C ARG A 791 4.53 10.91 48.47
N SER A 792 5.68 10.75 49.12
CA SER A 792 6.83 11.63 48.98
C SER A 792 7.35 11.65 47.53
N MET A 793 7.61 10.46 46.97
CA MET A 793 8.04 10.29 45.58
C MET A 793 7.02 10.84 44.58
N ALA A 794 5.75 10.45 44.71
CA ALA A 794 4.68 10.84 43.80
C ALA A 794 4.48 12.36 43.79
N LYS A 795 4.55 13.03 44.95
CA LYS A 795 4.43 14.48 45.06
C LYS A 795 5.61 15.19 44.38
N LYS A 796 6.85 14.81 44.70
CA LYS A 796 8.06 15.42 44.12
C LYS A 796 8.07 15.31 42.59
N LEU A 797 7.77 14.13 42.05
CA LEU A 797 7.74 13.90 40.61
C LEU A 797 6.57 14.61 39.92
N ARG A 798 5.40 14.68 40.57
CA ARG A 798 4.25 15.46 40.07
C ARG A 798 4.60 16.94 39.97
N ASP A 799 5.19 17.52 41.02
CA ASP A 799 5.57 18.94 41.04
C ASP A 799 6.59 19.25 39.94
N LEU A 800 7.54 18.35 39.68
CA LEU A 800 8.46 18.45 38.56
C LEU A 800 7.75 18.35 37.20
N ALA A 801 6.79 17.43 37.04
CA ALA A 801 6.03 17.25 35.81
C ALA A 801 5.13 18.45 35.48
N ILE A 802 4.55 19.09 36.50
CA ILE A 802 3.77 20.34 36.36
C ILE A 802 4.66 21.47 35.85
N LYS A 803 5.88 21.58 36.41
CA LYS A 803 6.85 22.62 36.00
C LYS A 803 7.45 22.34 34.62
N ASN A 804 7.70 21.07 34.29
CA ASN A 804 8.29 20.67 33.02
C ASN A 804 7.74 19.31 32.56
N ARG A 805 7.03 19.32 31.43
CA ARG A 805 6.38 18.13 30.84
C ARG A 805 7.33 16.97 30.55
N ARG A 806 8.66 17.19 30.50
CA ARG A 806 9.65 16.11 30.32
C ARG A 806 9.59 15.05 31.42
N TYR A 807 9.20 15.42 32.64
CA TYR A 807 9.11 14.49 33.77
C TYR A 807 7.79 13.71 33.82
N LEU A 808 6.85 13.96 32.90
CA LEU A 808 5.53 13.33 32.92
C LEU A 808 5.62 11.81 32.80
N SER A 809 6.49 11.32 31.90
CA SER A 809 6.72 9.88 31.74
C SER A 809 7.34 9.27 32.99
N THR A 810 8.37 9.92 33.56
CA THR A 810 9.03 9.49 34.80
C THR A 810 8.02 9.39 35.94
N TRP A 811 7.22 10.44 36.18
CA TRP A 811 6.18 10.44 37.21
C TRP A 811 5.20 9.28 37.05
N LEU A 812 4.67 9.08 35.84
CA LEU A 812 3.69 8.03 35.56
C LEU A 812 4.29 6.62 35.77
N GLN A 813 5.49 6.35 35.25
CA GLN A 813 6.10 5.02 35.36
C GLN A 813 6.45 4.67 36.82
N TRP A 814 6.97 5.63 37.59
CA TRP A 814 7.35 5.40 38.99
C TRP A 814 6.14 5.23 39.91
N THR A 815 5.09 6.03 39.73
CA THR A 815 3.86 5.90 40.53
C THR A 815 3.14 4.57 40.28
N LEU A 816 3.25 4.01 39.07
CA LEU A 816 2.62 2.72 38.74
C LEU A 816 3.48 1.52 39.18
N ALA A 817 4.81 1.64 39.13
CA ALA A 817 5.71 0.52 39.41
C ALA A 817 6.10 0.39 40.88
N ARG A 818 6.38 1.50 41.58
CA ARG A 818 6.98 1.47 42.92
C ARG A 818 6.16 0.69 43.96
N PRO A 819 4.81 0.73 43.96
CA PRO A 819 4.03 -0.09 44.89
C PRO A 819 4.29 -1.60 44.77
N ASN A 820 4.76 -2.09 43.62
CA ASN A 820 5.08 -3.51 43.41
C ASN A 820 6.60 -3.80 43.50
N SER A 821 7.47 -2.78 43.55
CA SER A 821 8.93 -2.93 43.63
C SER A 821 9.56 -2.38 44.91
N ALA A 822 8.74 -2.12 45.94
CA ALA A 822 9.20 -1.57 47.21
C ALA A 822 10.08 -2.53 48.04
N PHE A 823 10.23 -3.79 47.62
CA PHE A 823 11.06 -4.81 48.27
C PHE A 823 12.57 -4.67 47.96
N ARG A 824 12.97 -3.69 47.14
CA ARG A 824 14.36 -3.48 46.75
C ARG A 824 14.70 -2.00 46.65
N ASP A 825 15.98 -1.71 46.78
CA ASP A 825 16.53 -0.38 46.53
C ASP A 825 16.37 -0.03 45.05
N GLU A 826 15.85 1.17 44.77
CA GLU A 826 15.87 1.73 43.43
C GLU A 826 16.23 3.22 43.46
N VAL A 827 16.76 3.73 42.35
CA VAL A 827 17.07 5.15 42.20
C VAL A 827 16.29 5.73 41.04
N VAL A 828 15.68 6.89 41.25
CA VAL A 828 15.00 7.65 40.20
C VAL A 828 16.02 8.41 39.38
N GLU A 829 16.37 7.88 38.22
CA GLU A 829 17.22 8.54 37.25
C GLU A 829 16.41 9.31 36.20
N VAL A 830 16.93 10.46 35.76
CA VAL A 830 16.39 11.21 34.63
C VAL A 830 17.52 11.68 33.70
N ASP A 831 17.29 11.57 32.40
CA ASP A 831 18.19 12.11 31.39
C ASP A 831 18.21 13.65 31.44
N GLU A 832 19.38 14.22 31.67
CA GLU A 832 19.65 15.64 31.51
C GLU A 832 19.88 15.92 30.04
N VAL A 833 18.99 16.70 29.41
CA VAL A 833 19.04 17.00 27.98
C VAL A 833 19.46 18.45 27.71
N ASN A 834 20.21 18.69 26.62
CA ASN A 834 20.57 20.02 26.15
C ASN A 834 19.36 20.77 25.53
N GLN A 835 19.55 22.03 25.12
CA GLN A 835 18.50 22.85 24.48
C GLN A 835 17.94 22.24 23.18
N LYS A 836 18.65 21.28 22.57
CA LYS A 836 18.24 20.56 21.36
C LYS A 836 17.56 19.22 21.66
N GLY A 837 17.46 18.81 22.93
CA GLY A 837 16.83 17.57 23.36
C GLY A 837 17.75 16.34 23.40
N GLU A 838 19.06 16.52 23.26
CA GLU A 838 20.04 15.43 23.29
C GLU A 838 20.49 15.14 24.73
N VAL A 839 20.59 13.85 25.10
CA VAL A 839 20.97 13.43 26.45
C VAL A 839 22.45 13.71 26.70
N ILE A 840 22.71 14.57 27.68
CA ILE A 840 24.05 14.94 28.17
C ILE A 840 24.54 13.90 29.18
N ARG A 841 23.72 13.58 30.19
CA ARG A 841 24.03 12.59 31.23
C ARG A 841 22.77 12.14 31.99
N ARG A 842 22.84 11.01 32.68
CA ARG A 842 21.82 10.59 33.64
C ARG A 842 22.07 11.25 34.99
N LYS A 843 21.02 11.87 35.54
CA LYS A 843 21.03 12.51 36.85
C LYS A 843 20.13 11.73 37.80
N GLU A 844 20.68 11.36 38.95
CA GLU A 844 19.92 10.81 40.06
C GLU A 844 19.09 11.91 40.74
N LEU A 845 17.81 11.61 40.93
CA LEU A 845 16.82 12.58 41.39
C LEU A 845 16.31 12.26 42.80
N MET A 846 16.27 10.98 43.14
CA MET A 846 16.01 10.49 44.50
C MET A 846 16.34 8.99 44.63
N GLU A 847 16.84 8.61 45.78
CA GLU A 847 16.96 7.22 46.21
C GLU A 847 15.64 6.74 46.84
N LEU A 848 15.31 5.49 46.61
CA LEU A 848 14.13 4.81 47.14
C LEU A 848 14.59 3.49 47.77
N PRO A 849 14.99 3.50 49.05
CA PRO A 849 15.43 2.29 49.73
C PRO A 849 14.30 1.26 49.84
N ALA A 850 14.65 -0.01 49.94
CA ALA A 850 13.72 -1.10 50.20
C ALA A 850 12.91 -0.80 51.47
N VAL A 851 11.60 -0.93 51.36
CA VAL A 851 10.62 -0.76 52.45
C VAL A 851 10.38 -2.08 53.18
N VAL A 852 10.60 -3.19 52.48
CA VAL A 852 10.58 -4.54 53.02
C VAL A 852 11.76 -5.30 52.43
N ASP A 853 12.42 -6.13 53.23
CA ASP A 853 13.54 -6.96 52.75
C ASP A 853 13.03 -8.39 52.44
N ASP A 854 12.88 -9.21 53.48
CA ASP A 854 12.30 -10.56 53.39
C ASP A 854 10.81 -10.64 53.80
N GLU A 855 10.22 -9.55 54.29
CA GLU A 855 8.79 -9.52 54.63
C GLU A 855 7.90 -9.42 53.38
N THR A 856 6.70 -9.99 53.47
CA THR A 856 5.70 -9.93 52.40
C THR A 856 4.97 -8.59 52.39
N MET A 857 4.89 -7.93 51.23
CA MET A 857 4.03 -6.76 51.04
C MET A 857 2.54 -7.13 51.13
N PRO A 858 1.62 -6.18 51.41
CA PRO A 858 0.18 -6.46 51.50
C PRO A 858 -0.41 -7.19 50.29
N LYS A 859 0.03 -6.83 49.07
CA LYS A 859 -0.34 -7.50 47.82
C LYS A 859 0.19 -8.94 47.73
N GLU A 860 1.40 -9.16 48.19
CA GLU A 860 2.08 -10.45 48.18
C GLU A 860 1.39 -11.42 49.15
N SER A 861 1.13 -10.96 50.38
CA SER A 861 0.42 -11.72 51.41
C SER A 861 -1.00 -12.11 50.95
N TRP A 862 -1.77 -11.13 50.46
CA TRP A 862 -3.11 -11.38 49.92
C TRP A 862 -3.11 -12.42 48.78
N LEU A 863 -2.13 -12.35 47.87
CA LEU A 863 -2.03 -13.26 46.74
C LEU A 863 -1.77 -14.71 47.19
N VAL A 864 -0.91 -14.90 48.20
CA VAL A 864 -0.63 -16.22 48.77
C VAL A 864 -1.89 -16.80 49.40
N ASP A 865 -2.59 -16.02 50.22
CA ASP A 865 -3.80 -16.47 50.90
C ASP A 865 -4.93 -16.78 49.90
N PHE A 866 -5.08 -15.95 48.86
CA PHE A 866 -6.00 -16.21 47.76
C PHE A 866 -5.68 -17.53 47.05
N CYS A 867 -4.42 -17.76 46.67
CA CYS A 867 -4.02 -19.01 46.01
C CYS A 867 -4.23 -20.25 46.90
N ARG A 868 -4.02 -20.13 48.22
CA ARG A 868 -4.29 -21.20 49.19
C ARG A 868 -5.79 -21.49 49.29
N ALA A 869 -6.63 -20.47 49.37
CA ALA A 869 -8.09 -20.61 49.40
C ALA A 869 -8.61 -21.29 48.12
N GLU A 870 -8.10 -20.90 46.95
CA GLU A 870 -8.43 -21.52 45.67
C GLU A 870 -8.02 -23.00 45.63
N ARG A 871 -6.81 -23.31 46.11
CA ARG A 871 -6.32 -24.69 46.18
C ARG A 871 -7.20 -25.56 47.07
N GLN A 872 -7.69 -25.05 48.21
CA GLN A 872 -8.60 -25.79 49.09
C GLN A 872 -9.91 -26.16 48.38
N GLN A 873 -10.34 -25.38 47.39
CA GLN A 873 -11.50 -25.65 46.55
C GLN A 873 -11.17 -26.48 45.30
N GLY A 874 -9.92 -26.96 45.17
CA GLY A 874 -9.45 -27.69 43.99
C GLY A 874 -9.28 -26.81 42.74
N ARG A 875 -9.27 -25.48 42.88
CA ARG A 875 -9.11 -24.51 41.79
C ARG A 875 -7.66 -24.11 41.64
N LYS A 876 -7.28 -23.73 40.41
CA LYS A 876 -5.94 -23.23 40.06
C LYS A 876 -6.00 -21.76 39.66
N VAL A 877 -4.93 -21.02 39.94
CA VAL A 877 -4.87 -19.56 39.75
C VAL A 877 -3.91 -19.17 38.63
N LEU A 878 -4.36 -18.32 37.72
CA LEU A 878 -3.53 -17.66 36.71
C LEU A 878 -3.19 -16.24 37.18
N ILE A 879 -1.91 -15.89 37.21
CA ILE A 879 -1.43 -14.63 37.75
C ILE A 879 -0.73 -13.83 36.65
N TYR A 880 -1.29 -12.67 36.32
CA TYR A 880 -0.78 -11.79 35.29
C TYR A 880 0.15 -10.70 35.83
N LEU A 881 1.36 -10.65 35.25
CA LEU A 881 2.38 -9.63 35.50
C LEU A 881 2.82 -8.98 34.19
N ARG A 882 2.80 -7.65 34.15
CA ARG A 882 3.06 -6.87 32.93
C ARG A 882 4.56 -6.60 32.75
N GLN A 883 5.27 -6.31 33.83
CA GLN A 883 6.67 -5.88 33.77
C GLN A 883 7.60 -7.07 33.54
N THR A 884 8.33 -7.02 32.45
CA THR A 884 9.37 -7.99 32.08
C THR A 884 10.58 -7.17 31.64
N GLY A 885 11.72 -7.25 32.33
CA GLY A 885 12.91 -6.43 32.06
C GLY A 885 13.50 -5.75 33.30
N THR A 886 13.79 -4.44 33.22
CA THR A 886 14.49 -3.70 34.30
C THR A 886 13.76 -3.66 35.64
N ARG A 887 12.45 -3.88 35.62
CA ARG A 887 11.58 -3.97 36.81
C ARG A 887 10.78 -5.26 36.85
N ASP A 888 11.42 -6.35 36.46
CA ASP A 888 10.83 -7.67 36.58
C ASP A 888 10.62 -8.02 38.07
N ILE A 889 9.41 -8.48 38.40
CA ILE A 889 9.03 -8.96 39.74
C ILE A 889 8.56 -10.42 39.71
N GLN A 890 8.64 -11.10 38.56
CA GLN A 890 8.15 -12.47 38.41
C GLN A 890 8.88 -13.42 39.38
N ASP A 891 10.19 -13.28 39.52
CA ASP A 891 11.00 -14.12 40.42
C ASP A 891 10.68 -13.87 41.89
N ARG A 892 10.42 -12.61 42.30
CA ARG A 892 9.98 -12.26 43.66
C ARG A 892 8.63 -12.90 43.96
N ILE A 893 7.65 -12.74 43.08
CA ILE A 893 6.32 -13.33 43.25
C ILE A 893 6.40 -14.87 43.29
N LEU A 894 7.24 -15.47 42.45
CA LEU A 894 7.46 -16.92 42.47
C LEU A 894 8.06 -17.39 43.80
N LYS A 895 9.07 -16.68 44.33
CA LYS A 895 9.67 -16.94 45.66
C LYS A 895 8.58 -16.87 46.74
N ILE A 896 7.85 -15.76 46.82
CA ILE A 896 6.79 -15.54 47.81
C ILE A 896 5.71 -16.63 47.76
N LEU A 897 5.26 -17.02 46.57
CA LEU A 897 4.26 -18.08 46.43
C LEU A 897 4.79 -19.42 46.95
N ARG A 898 6.04 -19.77 46.63
CA ARG A 898 6.67 -21.03 47.05
C ARG A 898 6.94 -21.07 48.55
N ASP A 899 7.47 -19.99 49.11
CA ASP A 899 7.68 -19.83 50.56
C ASP A 899 6.32 -19.87 51.30
N GLY A 900 5.27 -19.35 50.65
CA GLY A 900 3.88 -19.48 51.04
C GLY A 900 3.26 -20.88 50.83
N GLY A 901 4.03 -21.89 50.41
CA GLY A 901 3.53 -23.26 50.22
C GLY A 901 2.55 -23.43 49.05
N VAL A 902 2.57 -22.52 48.07
CA VAL A 902 1.82 -22.59 46.81
C VAL A 902 2.75 -23.16 45.73
N ARG A 903 2.32 -24.22 45.03
CA ARG A 903 3.10 -24.80 43.93
C ARG A 903 2.96 -23.92 42.69
N ALA A 904 3.91 -23.00 42.50
CA ALA A 904 3.89 -22.03 41.41
C ALA A 904 5.06 -22.20 40.43
N GLU A 905 4.83 -21.80 39.18
CA GLU A 905 5.80 -21.74 38.09
C GLU A 905 5.61 -20.46 37.26
N VAL A 906 6.66 -20.04 36.54
CA VAL A 906 6.63 -18.86 35.66
C VAL A 906 6.73 -19.29 34.20
N LEU A 907 5.77 -18.88 33.37
CA LEU A 907 5.89 -18.96 31.92
C LEU A 907 6.60 -17.72 31.39
N SER A 908 7.89 -17.84 31.10
CA SER A 908 8.72 -16.74 30.60
C SER A 908 8.69 -16.61 29.07
N SER A 909 9.11 -15.44 28.56
CA SER A 909 9.22 -15.17 27.12
C SER A 909 10.25 -16.06 26.41
N GLY A 910 11.23 -16.61 27.15
CA GLY A 910 12.25 -17.52 26.64
C GLY A 910 11.70 -18.89 26.22
N VAL A 911 10.52 -19.28 26.70
CA VAL A 911 9.84 -20.48 26.22
C VAL A 911 9.35 -20.23 24.80
N ASN A 912 9.89 -21.00 23.85
CA ASN A 912 9.54 -20.95 22.44
C ASN A 912 8.00 -20.98 22.29
N PRO A 913 7.38 -19.99 21.59
CA PRO A 913 5.93 -19.90 21.42
C PRO A 913 5.26 -21.23 21.01
N ARG A 914 5.91 -22.02 20.16
CA ARG A 914 5.39 -23.30 19.66
C ARG A 914 5.36 -24.43 20.70
N LYS A 915 6.15 -24.32 21.75
CA LYS A 915 6.27 -25.33 22.82
C LYS A 915 5.48 -24.95 24.08
N ARG A 916 4.81 -23.79 24.09
CA ARG A 916 4.14 -23.27 25.30
C ARG A 916 2.98 -24.15 25.77
N GLU A 917 2.09 -24.58 24.86
CA GLU A 917 0.96 -25.47 25.23
C GLU A 917 1.46 -26.77 25.87
N GLU A 918 2.44 -27.43 25.23
CA GLU A 918 3.04 -28.66 25.75
C GLU A 918 3.75 -28.42 27.08
N TRP A 919 4.46 -27.29 27.21
CA TRP A 919 5.14 -26.91 28.46
C TRP A 919 4.15 -26.76 29.62
N ILE A 920 2.98 -26.16 29.37
CA ILE A 920 1.89 -26.00 30.35
C ILE A 920 1.27 -27.36 30.67
N ALA A 921 0.88 -28.14 29.65
CA ALA A 921 0.19 -29.43 29.83
C ALA A 921 0.99 -30.41 30.69
N ARG A 922 2.33 -30.43 30.56
CA ARG A 922 3.21 -31.29 31.37
C ARG A 922 3.29 -30.86 32.85
N ARG A 923 3.06 -29.58 33.16
CA ARG A 923 3.26 -29.01 34.51
C ARG A 923 1.95 -28.77 35.25
N VAL A 924 0.87 -28.49 34.53
CA VAL A 924 -0.42 -28.04 35.11
C VAL A 924 -1.00 -29.01 36.13
N ILE A 925 -0.72 -30.31 36.01
CA ILE A 925 -1.17 -31.35 36.95
C ILE A 925 -0.65 -31.06 38.37
N GLY A 926 0.63 -30.68 38.50
CA GLY A 926 1.28 -30.42 39.79
C GLY A 926 1.20 -28.98 40.29
N LEU A 927 0.60 -28.07 39.51
CA LEU A 927 0.58 -26.63 39.81
C LEU A 927 -0.66 -26.18 40.56
N ASP A 928 -0.48 -25.26 41.50
CA ASP A 928 -1.55 -24.49 42.14
C ASP A 928 -1.74 -23.13 41.45
N ALA A 929 -0.62 -22.51 41.02
CA ALA A 929 -0.65 -21.21 40.34
C ALA A 929 0.34 -21.13 39.17
N LEU A 930 0.00 -20.33 38.15
CA LEU A 930 0.88 -20.02 37.01
C LEU A 930 1.06 -18.51 36.88
N VAL A 931 2.32 -18.06 36.95
CA VAL A 931 2.69 -16.66 36.74
C VAL A 931 3.07 -16.45 35.27
N VAL A 932 2.46 -15.48 34.60
CA VAL A 932 2.68 -15.26 33.18
C VAL A 932 2.46 -13.80 32.78
N ASN A 933 3.14 -13.35 31.73
CA ASN A 933 2.82 -12.06 31.13
C ASN A 933 1.57 -12.17 30.24
N PRO A 934 0.56 -11.29 30.39
CA PRO A 934 -0.67 -11.37 29.59
C PRO A 934 -0.41 -11.33 28.08
N LYS A 935 0.70 -10.73 27.61
CA LYS A 935 1.11 -10.77 26.20
C LYS A 935 1.38 -12.18 25.68
N LEU A 936 1.84 -13.09 26.52
CA LEU A 936 2.15 -14.47 26.11
C LEU A 936 0.87 -15.29 25.93
N VAL A 937 -0.21 -14.93 26.63
CA VAL A 937 -1.51 -15.62 26.58
C VAL A 937 -2.44 -15.01 25.55
N ALA A 938 -2.49 -13.68 25.43
CA ALA A 938 -3.38 -12.91 24.54
C ALA A 938 -3.33 -13.34 23.06
N THR A 939 -2.33 -14.13 22.69
CA THR A 939 -2.18 -14.64 21.33
C THR A 939 -2.94 -15.96 21.08
N GLY A 940 -3.60 -16.56 22.08
CA GLY A 940 -4.53 -17.69 21.91
C GLY A 940 -4.13 -19.01 22.59
N LEU A 941 -3.42 -18.97 23.72
CA LEU A 941 -3.15 -20.16 24.54
C LEU A 941 -4.43 -20.64 25.23
N ASP A 942 -4.67 -21.94 25.21
CA ASP A 942 -5.81 -22.56 25.90
C ASP A 942 -5.45 -22.87 27.36
N LEU A 943 -6.08 -22.15 28.30
CA LEU A 943 -5.81 -22.19 29.74
C LEU A 943 -7.03 -22.63 30.57
N ILE A 944 -7.91 -23.49 30.03
CA ILE A 944 -9.12 -23.99 30.70
C ILE A 944 -8.86 -24.61 32.09
N ALA A 945 -7.63 -25.06 32.36
CA ALA A 945 -7.25 -25.63 33.65
C ALA A 945 -7.22 -24.63 34.82
N PHE A 946 -7.27 -23.32 34.57
CA PHE A 946 -7.23 -22.26 35.58
C PHE A 946 -8.63 -21.64 35.74
N SER A 947 -9.18 -21.69 36.95
CA SER A 947 -10.53 -21.20 37.25
C SER A 947 -10.57 -19.74 37.67
N SER A 948 -9.45 -19.23 38.19
CA SER A 948 -9.34 -17.89 38.77
C SER A 948 -8.18 -17.14 38.13
N VAL A 949 -8.40 -15.87 37.79
CA VAL A 949 -7.41 -15.01 37.12
C VAL A 949 -7.16 -13.77 37.96
N VAL A 950 -5.90 -13.49 38.27
CA VAL A 950 -5.47 -12.34 39.07
C VAL A 950 -4.57 -11.43 38.25
N PHE A 951 -5.05 -10.22 37.96
CA PHE A 951 -4.22 -9.15 37.41
C PHE A 951 -3.49 -8.43 38.55
N LEU A 952 -2.31 -8.92 38.95
CA LEU A 952 -1.54 -8.29 40.03
C LEU A 952 -0.98 -6.92 39.58
N GLU A 953 -0.69 -6.78 38.29
CA GLU A 953 -0.39 -5.50 37.64
C GLU A 953 -1.46 -5.15 36.60
N ILE A 954 -1.83 -3.86 36.54
CA ILE A 954 -2.82 -3.37 35.58
C ILE A 954 -2.23 -3.39 34.16
N GLU A 955 -2.98 -3.97 33.22
CA GLU A 955 -2.70 -3.87 31.79
C GLU A 955 -3.42 -2.64 31.19
N TYR A 956 -2.66 -1.77 30.52
CA TYR A 956 -3.18 -0.51 29.96
C TYR A 956 -3.91 -0.73 28.63
N SER A 957 -3.65 -1.83 27.94
CA SER A 957 -4.41 -2.22 26.75
C SER A 957 -5.66 -2.97 27.17
N LEU A 958 -6.83 -2.31 27.10
CA LEU A 958 -8.13 -2.95 27.33
C LEU A 958 -8.33 -4.18 26.44
N VAL A 959 -7.91 -4.10 25.17
CA VAL A 959 -7.95 -5.24 24.24
C VAL A 959 -7.10 -6.40 24.75
N ARG A 960 -5.88 -6.12 25.24
CA ARG A 960 -5.03 -7.18 25.80
C ARG A 960 -5.58 -7.78 27.08
N ARG A 961 -6.17 -6.95 27.96
CA ARG A 961 -6.82 -7.41 29.19
C ARG A 961 -8.04 -8.29 28.91
N MET A 962 -8.83 -7.98 27.88
CA MET A 962 -9.99 -8.79 27.52
C MET A 962 -9.62 -10.08 26.78
N THR A 963 -8.44 -10.12 26.16
CA THR A 963 -7.97 -11.29 25.38
C THR A 963 -7.15 -12.27 26.21
N ALA A 964 -6.46 -11.79 27.23
CA ALA A 964 -5.77 -12.60 28.23
C ALA A 964 -6.77 -13.00 29.32
#